data_AF-A0A926AH47-F1
#
_entry.id   AF-A0A926AH47-F1
#
_cell.length_a   1.000
_cell.length_b   1.000
_cell.length_c   1.000
_cell.angle_alpha   90.00
_cell.angle_beta   90.00
_cell.angle_gamma   90.00
#
_symmetry.space_group_name_H-M   'P 1'
#
loop_
_entity.id
_entity.type
_entity.pdbx_description
1 polymer ?
#
loop_
_entity_poly.entity_id
_entity_poly.type
_entity_poly.pdbx_seq_one_letter_code
_entity_poly.pdbx_strand_id
1 'polypeptide(L)'
;MSLFWASPGYAVIKVWAGGSGNWTTSANWSPSGTPQDGDDIALIQADANNRTVTYNDTSPFLRVYNSIQIDSQGSGRMTLQQVDALTSLEALGLSIGNFGPGAYNLTLGSGSFGVATLNNGGSMNMNAEAFLNIGTLVQNAGSNIAAPGGHFNVNTYRFNGGTFNGAVATGTFIANGAKLDGFLSVNNAMALPVNFTFGSAVNTHAPFTHLAGRTINMNSDFVQVGATFNQSGAMIVGGNGFGAVVVTGGATWNQIASVSTIGGLQVGGGEGSGTYTIGNGATLTIGHGMNVGLAGDGTFLQTGGRATVAGGLLSRGGAVPIPSRSYWNMSGGTFTSTSDVFFGYPNAISSTFIQSNGDFQSLRLFVNVDSTTYATANISGGSFKVTSSTVNNGSFTLSAGTVDLGATVNGAGTIVVGGGSAELTAARIRQTALSISGNGRVRIESPAGPPATTSRVKSLTIQETGATVNGKLDLTFNQLIVDYDNNSPIAAIKRYLKSGRAGGSWNGTGINSKTAADAMPHNKALGYAESSQLFGASGGVFGDLFADNSSVLIKYTYNGDTDLNGIVDFDDYSRIDNGFNNGGTTWFAGDFDYNGIVDFDDYSLIDQAFNTQSGALRGALANAVPEPILAPIGCGVLIFLKRRRRGISDAAV
;
A
#
# COMPACT_ATOMS: atom_id res chain seq x y z
N MET A 1 15.71 -72.25 9.45
CA MET A 1 14.43 -72.66 8.84
C MET A 1 14.28 -71.87 7.56
N SER A 2 14.41 -72.53 6.42
CA SER A 2 14.42 -71.95 5.08
C SER A 2 13.05 -71.36 4.72
N LEU A 3 12.97 -70.03 4.63
CA LEU A 3 11.80 -69.34 4.09
C LEU A 3 11.91 -69.38 2.56
N PHE A 4 11.08 -70.21 1.94
CA PHE A 4 10.93 -70.26 0.49
C PHE A 4 10.47 -68.88 0.00
N TRP A 5 11.28 -68.23 -0.84
CA TRP A 5 10.79 -67.17 -1.70
C TRP A 5 9.84 -67.82 -2.71
N ALA A 6 8.55 -67.48 -2.64
CA ALA A 6 7.63 -67.76 -3.72
C ALA A 6 8.16 -67.02 -4.97
N SER A 7 8.25 -67.75 -6.09
CA SER A 7 8.47 -67.18 -7.43
C SER A 7 7.51 -66.01 -7.66
N PRO A 8 7.89 -64.95 -8.41
CA PRO A 8 6.91 -63.99 -8.89
C PRO A 8 5.85 -64.77 -9.67
N GLY A 9 4.62 -64.82 -9.16
CA GLY A 9 3.50 -65.31 -9.95
C GLY A 9 3.37 -64.41 -11.17
N TYR A 10 3.25 -65.00 -12.36
CA TYR A 10 2.90 -64.24 -13.56
C TYR A 10 1.64 -63.43 -13.26
N ALA A 11 1.65 -62.13 -13.56
CA ALA A 11 0.46 -61.29 -13.45
C ALA A 11 -0.70 -61.95 -14.20
N VAL A 12 -1.75 -62.35 -13.49
CA VAL A 12 -2.96 -62.90 -14.10
C VAL A 12 -3.93 -61.75 -14.32
N ILE A 13 -4.54 -61.70 -15.51
CA ILE A 13 -5.64 -60.78 -15.76
C ILE A 13 -6.90 -61.34 -15.08
N LYS A 14 -7.39 -60.62 -14.07
CA LYS A 14 -8.63 -60.88 -13.33
C LYS A 14 -9.73 -59.98 -13.83
N VAL A 15 -10.67 -60.56 -14.57
CA VAL A 15 -11.83 -59.86 -15.12
C VAL A 15 -13.02 -60.02 -14.19
N TRP A 16 -13.70 -58.92 -13.85
CA TRP A 16 -14.96 -58.98 -13.10
C TRP A 16 -16.08 -59.54 -13.98
N ALA A 17 -16.66 -60.66 -13.57
CA ALA A 17 -17.75 -61.36 -14.26
C ALA A 17 -19.09 -61.26 -13.52
N GLY A 18 -19.12 -60.66 -12.32
CA GLY A 18 -20.32 -60.52 -11.51
C GLY A 18 -21.19 -59.31 -11.87
N GLY A 19 -22.38 -59.24 -11.25
CA GLY A 19 -23.18 -58.00 -11.16
C GLY A 19 -22.53 -57.00 -10.19
N SER A 20 -23.35 -56.21 -9.48
CA SER A 20 -22.84 -55.48 -8.30
C SER A 20 -22.51 -56.46 -7.17
N GLY A 21 -21.38 -56.27 -6.48
CA GLY A 21 -20.97 -57.18 -5.42
C GLY A 21 -19.60 -56.88 -4.81
N ASN A 22 -19.19 -57.75 -3.88
CA ASN A 22 -17.96 -57.58 -3.11
C ASN A 22 -16.73 -58.12 -3.86
N TRP A 23 -15.62 -57.37 -3.80
CA TRP A 23 -14.33 -57.74 -4.40
C TRP A 23 -13.82 -59.09 -3.91
N THR A 24 -14.07 -59.45 -2.65
CA THR A 24 -13.62 -60.73 -2.07
C THR A 24 -14.46 -61.95 -2.46
N THR A 25 -15.54 -61.78 -3.25
CA THR A 25 -16.35 -62.91 -3.74
C THR A 25 -15.66 -63.61 -4.92
N SER A 26 -15.03 -64.76 -4.66
CA SER A 26 -14.24 -65.51 -5.65
C SER A 26 -14.97 -65.91 -6.94
N ALA A 27 -16.28 -66.11 -6.88
CA ALA A 27 -17.12 -66.47 -8.03
C ALA A 27 -17.38 -65.29 -8.99
N ASN A 28 -17.14 -64.05 -8.55
CA ASN A 28 -17.32 -62.85 -9.37
C ASN A 28 -16.11 -62.53 -10.26
N TRP A 29 -15.05 -63.35 -10.20
CA TRP A 29 -13.82 -63.16 -10.97
C TRP A 29 -13.65 -64.26 -12.01
N SER A 30 -13.07 -63.90 -13.16
CA SER A 30 -12.62 -64.82 -14.19
C SER A 30 -11.14 -64.56 -14.51
N PRO A 31 -10.26 -65.58 -14.41
CA PRO A 31 -10.51 -66.91 -13.83
C PRO A 31 -10.93 -66.83 -12.35
N SER A 32 -11.72 -67.80 -11.88
CA SER A 32 -12.24 -67.83 -10.50
C SER A 32 -11.16 -67.68 -9.44
N GLY A 33 -11.51 -67.05 -8.32
CA GLY A 33 -10.60 -66.72 -7.22
C GLY A 33 -10.36 -65.22 -7.14
N THR A 34 -10.31 -64.71 -5.91
CA THR A 34 -10.04 -63.28 -5.67
C THR A 34 -8.68 -62.89 -6.26
N PRO A 35 -8.52 -61.65 -6.76
CA PRO A 35 -7.23 -61.16 -7.21
C PRO A 35 -6.16 -61.27 -6.13
N GLN A 36 -4.94 -61.56 -6.56
CA GLN A 36 -3.74 -61.67 -5.72
C GLN A 36 -2.77 -60.53 -6.02
N ASP A 37 -1.70 -60.45 -5.21
CA ASP A 37 -0.61 -59.49 -5.40
C ASP A 37 0.00 -59.61 -6.81
N GLY A 38 0.21 -58.48 -7.48
CA GLY A 38 0.73 -58.41 -8.84
C GLY A 38 -0.27 -58.69 -9.97
N ASP A 39 -1.52 -59.05 -9.69
CA ASP A 39 -2.54 -59.29 -10.73
C ASP A 39 -2.93 -58.00 -11.48
N ASP A 40 -3.41 -58.16 -12.72
CA ASP A 40 -4.04 -57.11 -13.52
C ASP A 40 -5.55 -57.18 -13.37
N ILE A 41 -6.18 -56.09 -12.93
CA ILE A 41 -7.62 -56.06 -12.65
C ILE A 41 -8.36 -55.38 -13.80
N ALA A 42 -9.35 -56.07 -14.36
CA ALA A 42 -10.24 -55.52 -15.37
C ALA A 42 -11.69 -55.50 -14.86
N LEU A 43 -12.14 -54.33 -14.40
CA LEU A 43 -13.54 -54.04 -14.09
C LEU A 43 -14.22 -53.52 -15.36
N ILE A 44 -14.51 -54.45 -16.27
CA ILE A 44 -15.04 -54.14 -17.59
C ILE A 44 -16.41 -54.78 -17.84
N GLN A 45 -17.26 -54.08 -18.58
CA GLN A 45 -18.54 -54.61 -19.07
C GLN A 45 -18.93 -53.97 -20.40
N ALA A 46 -19.94 -54.54 -21.09
CA ALA A 46 -20.45 -54.01 -22.35
C ALA A 46 -21.98 -53.83 -22.39
N ASP A 47 -22.68 -53.92 -21.24
CA ASP A 47 -24.13 -53.81 -21.17
C ASP A 47 -24.60 -52.42 -20.70
N ALA A 48 -25.92 -52.26 -20.59
CA ALA A 48 -26.56 -51.01 -20.18
C ALA A 48 -26.68 -50.83 -18.66
N ASN A 49 -26.22 -51.81 -17.87
CA ASN A 49 -26.46 -51.83 -16.43
C ASN A 49 -25.37 -51.06 -15.69
N ASN A 50 -25.73 -50.34 -14.63
CA ASN A 50 -24.72 -49.80 -13.72
C ASN A 50 -24.31 -50.89 -12.73
N ARG A 51 -23.00 -51.08 -12.54
CA ARG A 51 -22.47 -52.05 -11.60
C ARG A 51 -21.50 -51.39 -10.62
N THR A 52 -21.58 -51.85 -9.39
CA THR A 52 -20.70 -51.41 -8.30
C THR A 52 -19.95 -52.61 -7.74
N VAL A 53 -18.63 -52.56 -7.84
CA VAL A 53 -17.70 -53.49 -7.19
C VAL A 53 -17.25 -52.84 -5.90
N THR A 54 -17.61 -53.43 -4.76
CA THR A 54 -17.21 -52.93 -3.44
C THR A 54 -15.88 -53.57 -3.04
N TYR A 55 -14.80 -52.79 -3.01
CA TYR A 55 -13.53 -53.23 -2.45
C TYR A 55 -13.65 -53.34 -0.92
N ASN A 56 -13.67 -54.59 -0.46
CA ASN A 56 -13.87 -54.96 0.94
C ASN A 56 -12.76 -55.90 1.44
N ASP A 57 -11.57 -55.79 0.83
CA ASP A 57 -10.40 -56.55 1.25
C ASP A 57 -9.74 -55.86 2.45
N THR A 58 -9.91 -56.44 3.63
CA THR A 58 -9.32 -56.01 4.90
C THR A 58 -8.19 -56.94 5.34
N SER A 59 -7.60 -57.67 4.39
CA SER A 59 -6.45 -58.55 4.62
C SER A 59 -5.31 -57.80 5.34
N PRO A 60 -4.63 -58.45 6.31
CA PRO A 60 -3.46 -57.87 6.96
C PRO A 60 -2.24 -57.81 6.03
N PHE A 61 -2.26 -58.55 4.92
CA PHE A 61 -1.26 -58.49 3.87
C PHE A 61 -1.65 -57.42 2.86
N LEU A 62 -0.75 -56.49 2.62
CA LEU A 62 -0.89 -55.50 1.58
C LEU A 62 -0.76 -56.17 0.20
N ARG A 63 -1.74 -55.94 -0.66
CA ARG A 63 -1.72 -56.37 -2.06
C ARG A 63 -1.50 -55.16 -2.94
N VAL A 64 -0.47 -55.23 -3.79
CA VAL A 64 -0.15 -54.23 -4.80
C VAL A 64 -0.45 -54.83 -6.16
N TYR A 65 -1.55 -54.41 -6.78
CA TYR A 65 -1.93 -54.88 -8.12
C TYR A 65 -1.04 -54.26 -9.20
N ASN A 66 -0.83 -54.94 -10.31
CA ASN A 66 -0.06 -54.38 -11.42
C ASN A 66 -0.85 -53.25 -12.12
N SER A 67 -2.13 -53.48 -12.42
CA SER A 67 -3.00 -52.44 -12.96
C SER A 67 -4.46 -52.64 -12.55
N ILE A 68 -5.24 -51.56 -12.56
CA ILE A 68 -6.69 -51.58 -12.40
C ILE A 68 -7.32 -50.77 -13.53
N GLN A 69 -8.17 -51.42 -14.30
CA GLN A 69 -8.98 -50.81 -15.35
C GLN A 69 -10.45 -50.77 -14.94
N ILE A 70 -11.09 -49.60 -15.08
CA ILE A 70 -12.51 -49.39 -14.74
C ILE A 70 -13.22 -48.76 -15.92
N ASP A 71 -13.94 -49.57 -16.70
CA ASP A 71 -14.58 -49.12 -17.94
C ASP A 71 -15.91 -49.84 -18.22
N SER A 72 -16.92 -49.10 -18.64
CA SER A 72 -18.11 -49.68 -19.26
C SER A 72 -18.11 -49.37 -20.75
N GLN A 73 -17.89 -50.38 -21.60
CA GLN A 73 -17.95 -50.28 -23.06
C GLN A 73 -19.40 -50.17 -23.58
N GLY A 74 -20.39 -50.49 -22.74
CA GLY A 74 -21.81 -50.29 -23.01
C GLY A 74 -22.33 -48.98 -22.42
N SER A 75 -23.65 -48.74 -22.50
CA SER A 75 -24.26 -47.49 -21.98
C SER A 75 -24.36 -47.43 -20.44
N GLY A 76 -24.02 -48.52 -19.74
CA GLY A 76 -23.94 -48.55 -18.28
C GLY A 76 -22.66 -47.87 -17.74
N ARG A 77 -22.44 -47.97 -16.42
CA ARG A 77 -21.26 -47.46 -15.72
C ARG A 77 -20.68 -48.52 -14.79
N MET A 78 -19.36 -48.73 -14.87
CA MET A 78 -18.60 -49.51 -13.89
C MET A 78 -18.13 -48.60 -12.75
N THR A 79 -18.38 -48.99 -11.51
CA THR A 79 -17.95 -48.26 -10.31
C THR A 79 -17.15 -49.19 -9.40
N LEU A 80 -15.92 -48.82 -9.06
CA LEU A 80 -15.18 -49.37 -7.93
C LEU A 80 -15.44 -48.50 -6.71
N GLN A 81 -15.88 -49.10 -5.61
CA GLN A 81 -16.24 -48.38 -4.40
C GLN A 81 -15.47 -48.90 -3.18
N GLN A 82 -14.87 -47.98 -2.42
CA GLN A 82 -14.30 -48.23 -1.10
C GLN A 82 -15.13 -47.49 -0.05
N VAL A 83 -15.70 -48.24 0.90
CA VAL A 83 -16.58 -47.71 1.97
C VAL A 83 -16.10 -48.06 3.37
N ASP A 84 -15.02 -48.82 3.49
CA ASP A 84 -14.50 -49.27 4.79
C ASP A 84 -13.14 -48.60 5.04
N ALA A 85 -13.01 -47.96 6.21
CA ALA A 85 -11.82 -47.26 6.65
C ALA A 85 -10.59 -48.18 6.79
N LEU A 86 -10.80 -49.49 6.94
CA LEU A 86 -9.72 -50.48 7.05
C LEU A 86 -9.16 -50.93 5.70
N THR A 87 -9.73 -50.49 4.58
CA THR A 87 -9.27 -50.89 3.25
C THR A 87 -8.12 -50.01 2.75
N SER A 88 -7.10 -50.66 2.19
CA SER A 88 -6.06 -50.02 1.36
C SER A 88 -6.05 -50.66 -0.02
N LEU A 89 -6.29 -49.87 -1.06
CA LEU A 89 -6.23 -50.31 -2.45
C LEU A 89 -4.97 -49.78 -3.10
N GLU A 90 -4.05 -50.67 -3.50
CA GLU A 90 -2.78 -50.28 -4.11
C GLU A 90 -2.61 -50.88 -5.50
N ALA A 91 -2.16 -50.06 -6.46
CA ALA A 91 -1.78 -50.56 -7.79
C ALA A 91 -0.69 -49.72 -8.45
N LEU A 92 0.12 -50.32 -9.33
CA LEU A 92 1.10 -49.55 -10.12
C LEU A 92 0.40 -48.65 -11.16
N GLY A 93 -0.75 -49.09 -11.70
CA GLY A 93 -1.56 -48.33 -12.65
C GLY A 93 -3.06 -48.33 -12.33
N LEU A 94 -3.73 -47.20 -12.56
CA LEU A 94 -5.18 -47.06 -12.55
C LEU A 94 -5.63 -46.34 -13.83
N SER A 95 -6.55 -46.93 -14.59
CA SER A 95 -7.16 -46.30 -15.76
C SER A 95 -8.68 -46.30 -15.64
N ILE A 96 -9.28 -45.12 -15.77
CA ILE A 96 -10.74 -44.93 -15.69
C ILE A 96 -11.21 -44.20 -16.93
N GLY A 97 -12.21 -44.73 -17.63
CA GLY A 97 -12.80 -44.05 -18.78
C GLY A 97 -12.07 -44.25 -20.10
N ASN A 98 -11.20 -45.26 -20.22
CA ASN A 98 -10.42 -45.50 -21.44
C ASN A 98 -11.30 -45.97 -22.61
N PHE A 99 -12.34 -46.76 -22.32
CA PHE A 99 -13.26 -47.29 -23.35
C PHE A 99 -14.74 -46.97 -23.09
N GLY A 100 -15.05 -46.28 -21.99
CA GLY A 100 -16.38 -45.79 -21.66
C GLY A 100 -16.57 -45.55 -20.16
N PRO A 101 -17.77 -45.21 -19.67
CA PRO A 101 -17.94 -44.63 -18.34
C PRO A 101 -17.43 -45.51 -17.19
N GLY A 102 -16.56 -44.94 -16.36
CA GLY A 102 -15.97 -45.60 -15.19
C GLY A 102 -15.95 -44.67 -13.97
N ALA A 103 -16.04 -45.22 -12.77
CA ALA A 103 -15.93 -44.49 -11.51
C ALA A 103 -15.02 -45.21 -10.52
N TYR A 104 -14.22 -44.44 -9.80
CA TYR A 104 -13.65 -44.84 -8.52
C TYR A 104 -14.20 -43.94 -7.41
N ASN A 105 -14.93 -44.53 -6.47
CA ASN A 105 -15.55 -43.85 -5.34
C ASN A 105 -14.85 -44.27 -4.05
N LEU A 106 -14.05 -43.38 -3.48
CA LEU A 106 -13.35 -43.55 -2.22
C LEU A 106 -14.11 -42.81 -1.11
N THR A 107 -15.06 -43.51 -0.48
CA THR A 107 -15.87 -42.99 0.62
C THR A 107 -15.10 -43.03 1.94
N LEU A 108 -14.35 -44.10 2.21
CA LEU A 108 -13.48 -44.29 3.38
C LEU A 108 -12.27 -45.16 3.00
N GLY A 109 -11.23 -45.13 3.83
CA GLY A 109 -10.01 -45.92 3.64
C GLY A 109 -8.96 -45.17 2.84
N SER A 110 -8.04 -45.94 2.23
CA SER A 110 -6.91 -45.39 1.48
C SER A 110 -6.75 -46.01 0.10
N GLY A 111 -6.21 -45.21 -0.82
CA GLY A 111 -5.79 -45.63 -2.16
C GLY A 111 -4.38 -45.12 -2.47
N SER A 112 -3.57 -45.96 -3.10
CA SER A 112 -2.22 -45.60 -3.55
C SER A 112 -1.97 -46.09 -4.98
N PHE A 113 -1.71 -45.17 -5.91
CA PHE A 113 -1.53 -45.51 -7.32
C PHE A 113 -0.22 -44.98 -7.87
N GLY A 114 0.57 -45.81 -8.57
CA GLY A 114 1.77 -45.35 -9.25
C GLY A 114 1.45 -44.31 -10.33
N VAL A 115 0.58 -44.69 -11.28
CA VAL A 115 0.03 -43.80 -12.32
C VAL A 115 -1.48 -43.94 -12.37
N ALA A 116 -2.21 -42.84 -12.31
CA ALA A 116 -3.66 -42.81 -12.54
C ALA A 116 -3.98 -41.97 -13.78
N THR A 117 -4.77 -42.52 -14.70
CA THR A 117 -5.25 -41.82 -15.90
C THR A 117 -6.77 -41.79 -15.92
N LEU A 118 -7.33 -40.58 -15.99
CA LEU A 118 -8.76 -40.36 -16.15
C LEU A 118 -9.03 -39.81 -17.54
N ASN A 119 -9.82 -40.55 -18.30
CA ASN A 119 -10.24 -40.22 -19.66
C ASN A 119 -11.71 -39.81 -19.70
N ASN A 120 -12.23 -39.52 -20.89
CA ASN A 120 -13.61 -39.06 -21.08
C ASN A 120 -14.63 -40.02 -20.44
N GLY A 121 -15.52 -39.49 -19.61
CA GLY A 121 -16.50 -40.29 -18.85
C GLY A 121 -15.95 -40.98 -17.60
N GLY A 122 -14.64 -40.92 -17.36
CA GLY A 122 -13.99 -41.38 -16.14
C GLY A 122 -14.21 -40.40 -14.99
N SER A 123 -14.51 -40.92 -13.80
CA SER A 123 -14.67 -40.10 -12.60
C SER A 123 -13.98 -40.67 -11.38
N MET A 124 -13.45 -39.80 -10.54
CA MET A 124 -12.92 -40.14 -9.22
C MET A 124 -13.60 -39.27 -8.17
N ASN A 125 -14.25 -39.89 -7.20
CA ASN A 125 -14.97 -39.20 -6.13
C ASN A 125 -14.38 -39.63 -4.79
N MET A 126 -14.07 -38.66 -3.93
CA MET A 126 -13.49 -38.87 -2.61
C MET A 126 -14.33 -38.15 -1.57
N ASN A 127 -14.50 -38.76 -0.40
CA ASN A 127 -15.07 -38.08 0.77
C ASN A 127 -13.97 -37.45 1.64
N ALA A 128 -14.38 -36.67 2.64
CA ALA A 128 -13.46 -35.88 3.47
C ALA A 128 -12.47 -36.71 4.31
N GLU A 129 -12.81 -37.94 4.65
CA GLU A 129 -11.99 -38.80 5.53
C GLU A 129 -11.10 -39.78 4.75
N ALA A 130 -11.13 -39.71 3.42
CA ALA A 130 -10.37 -40.58 2.54
C ALA A 130 -8.94 -40.08 2.29
N PHE A 131 -8.00 -41.03 2.12
CA PHE A 131 -6.61 -40.75 1.75
C PHE A 131 -6.32 -41.31 0.37
N LEU A 132 -5.84 -40.45 -0.54
CA LEU A 132 -5.45 -40.87 -1.88
C LEU A 132 -4.07 -40.32 -2.23
N ASN A 133 -3.13 -41.22 -2.48
CA ASN A 133 -1.79 -40.88 -2.94
C ASN A 133 -1.60 -41.36 -4.37
N ILE A 134 -1.14 -40.49 -5.27
CA ILE A 134 -0.87 -40.84 -6.66
C ILE A 134 0.53 -40.39 -7.05
N GLY A 135 1.33 -41.26 -7.65
CA GLY A 135 2.62 -40.89 -8.21
C GLY A 135 2.44 -39.91 -9.38
N THR A 136 1.80 -40.33 -10.46
CA THR A 136 1.44 -39.44 -11.58
C THR A 136 -0.05 -39.51 -11.86
N LEU A 137 -0.73 -38.36 -11.79
CA LEU A 137 -2.11 -38.21 -12.23
C LEU A 137 -2.14 -37.55 -13.61
N VAL A 138 -2.80 -38.20 -14.57
CA VAL A 138 -3.13 -37.62 -15.88
C VAL A 138 -4.64 -37.46 -15.95
N GLN A 139 -5.12 -36.22 -15.86
CA GLN A 139 -6.54 -35.91 -16.03
C GLN A 139 -6.78 -35.35 -17.43
N ASN A 140 -7.59 -36.04 -18.24
CA ASN A 140 -7.92 -35.62 -19.59
C ASN A 140 -9.33 -35.01 -19.67
N ALA A 141 -9.58 -34.25 -20.75
CA ALA A 141 -10.88 -33.62 -21.00
C ALA A 141 -12.04 -34.63 -20.95
N GLY A 142 -13.18 -34.20 -20.39
CA GLY A 142 -14.37 -35.04 -20.22
C GLY A 142 -14.34 -35.94 -18.98
N SER A 143 -13.27 -35.91 -18.18
CA SER A 143 -13.22 -36.58 -16.87
C SER A 143 -13.65 -35.64 -15.72
N ASN A 144 -14.00 -36.24 -14.58
CA ASN A 144 -14.39 -35.50 -13.38
C ASN A 144 -13.67 -36.00 -12.12
N ILE A 145 -13.11 -35.08 -11.33
CA ILE A 145 -12.61 -35.37 -9.99
C ILE A 145 -13.38 -34.54 -8.96
N ALA A 146 -13.92 -35.20 -7.93
CA ALA A 146 -14.54 -34.53 -6.78
C ALA A 146 -13.87 -35.00 -5.48
N ALA A 147 -13.17 -34.10 -4.80
CA ALA A 147 -12.46 -34.34 -3.55
C ALA A 147 -12.72 -33.21 -2.51
N PRO A 148 -13.97 -32.95 -2.09
CA PRO A 148 -14.37 -31.80 -1.26
C PRO A 148 -13.77 -31.73 0.16
N GLY A 149 -12.87 -32.64 0.55
CA GLY A 149 -12.19 -32.56 1.85
C GLY A 149 -11.22 -33.68 2.18
N GLY A 150 -10.93 -34.60 1.25
CA GLY A 150 -10.02 -35.73 1.49
C GLY A 150 -8.54 -35.35 1.35
N HIS A 151 -7.64 -36.17 1.89
CA HIS A 151 -6.20 -36.01 1.71
C HIS A 151 -5.80 -36.50 0.32
N PHE A 152 -5.88 -35.62 -0.68
CA PHE A 152 -5.51 -35.94 -2.05
C PHE A 152 -4.10 -35.42 -2.38
N ASN A 153 -3.13 -36.33 -2.42
CA ASN A 153 -1.73 -36.04 -2.71
C ASN A 153 -1.31 -36.62 -4.05
N VAL A 154 -0.62 -35.81 -4.87
CA VAL A 154 -0.14 -36.24 -6.19
C VAL A 154 1.31 -35.81 -6.41
N ASN A 155 2.25 -36.72 -6.67
CA ASN A 155 3.64 -36.28 -6.93
C ASN A 155 3.73 -35.44 -8.22
N THR A 156 3.14 -35.90 -9.32
CA THR A 156 3.04 -35.16 -10.59
C THR A 156 1.60 -35.15 -11.09
N TYR A 157 1.01 -33.97 -11.18
CA TYR A 157 -0.32 -33.77 -11.74
C TYR A 157 -0.25 -33.11 -13.12
N ARG A 158 -0.57 -33.88 -14.16
CA ARG A 158 -0.79 -33.41 -15.52
C ARG A 158 -2.28 -33.19 -15.77
N PHE A 159 -2.70 -31.94 -15.77
CA PHE A 159 -4.07 -31.54 -16.03
C PHE A 159 -4.24 -31.11 -17.49
N ASN A 160 -4.81 -31.98 -18.31
CA ASN A 160 -5.12 -31.73 -19.72
C ASN A 160 -6.57 -31.26 -19.95
N GLY A 161 -7.39 -31.21 -18.90
CA GLY A 161 -8.78 -30.76 -18.94
C GLY A 161 -9.69 -31.64 -18.07
N GLY A 162 -10.99 -31.37 -18.12
CA GLY A 162 -11.99 -32.00 -17.25
C GLY A 162 -12.44 -31.06 -16.13
N THR A 163 -13.21 -31.58 -15.19
CA THR A 163 -13.65 -30.85 -14.00
C THR A 163 -12.92 -31.36 -12.77
N PHE A 164 -12.58 -30.44 -11.87
CA PHE A 164 -12.06 -30.74 -10.55
C PHE A 164 -12.83 -29.93 -9.53
N ASN A 165 -13.24 -30.52 -8.43
CA ASN A 165 -13.79 -29.78 -7.29
C ASN A 165 -13.22 -30.35 -6.01
N GLY A 166 -12.74 -29.52 -5.09
CA GLY A 166 -12.12 -29.96 -3.85
C GLY A 166 -10.75 -29.37 -3.61
N ALA A 167 -9.85 -30.14 -3.00
CA ALA A 167 -8.47 -29.76 -2.72
C ALA A 167 -7.48 -30.83 -3.20
N VAL A 168 -6.34 -30.41 -3.74
CA VAL A 168 -5.23 -31.29 -4.09
C VAL A 168 -3.89 -30.67 -3.71
N ALA A 169 -3.02 -31.45 -3.08
CA ALA A 169 -1.62 -31.11 -2.88
C ALA A 169 -0.78 -31.86 -3.90
N THR A 170 0.07 -31.16 -4.63
CA THR A 170 0.92 -31.78 -5.64
C THR A 170 2.38 -31.36 -5.54
N GLY A 171 3.30 -32.25 -5.90
CA GLY A 171 4.69 -31.88 -6.12
C GLY A 171 4.81 -30.99 -7.36
N THR A 172 4.51 -31.57 -8.51
CA THR A 172 4.60 -30.90 -9.81
C THR A 172 3.22 -30.74 -10.45
N PHE A 173 2.82 -29.51 -10.76
CA PHE A 173 1.59 -29.22 -11.49
C PHE A 173 1.88 -28.75 -12.92
N ILE A 174 1.30 -29.43 -13.91
CA ILE A 174 1.42 -29.09 -15.34
C ILE A 174 0.00 -28.94 -15.90
N ALA A 175 -0.36 -27.73 -16.33
CA ALA A 175 -1.71 -27.45 -16.82
C ALA A 175 -1.74 -27.17 -18.31
N ASN A 176 -2.21 -28.14 -19.09
CA ASN A 176 -2.50 -27.98 -20.51
C ASN A 176 -3.99 -27.64 -20.77
N GLY A 177 -4.87 -27.88 -19.78
CA GLY A 177 -6.26 -27.42 -19.79
C GLY A 177 -6.39 -25.93 -19.45
N ALA A 178 -7.59 -25.37 -19.60
CA ALA A 178 -7.82 -23.93 -19.45
C ALA A 178 -8.24 -23.48 -18.04
N LYS A 179 -8.77 -24.39 -17.22
CA LYS A 179 -9.34 -24.05 -15.91
C LYS A 179 -9.27 -25.23 -14.93
N LEU A 180 -8.85 -24.97 -13.69
CA LEU A 180 -9.01 -25.88 -12.57
C LEU A 180 -9.86 -25.18 -11.51
N ASP A 181 -11.01 -25.76 -11.18
CA ASP A 181 -11.79 -25.35 -10.01
C ASP A 181 -11.18 -26.02 -8.76
N GLY A 182 -11.49 -25.55 -7.55
CA GLY A 182 -10.93 -26.13 -6.31
C GLY A 182 -9.54 -25.60 -5.90
N PHE A 183 -9.16 -25.90 -4.65
CA PHE A 183 -7.90 -25.47 -4.04
C PHE A 183 -6.73 -26.29 -4.55
N LEU A 184 -5.62 -25.62 -4.87
CA LEU A 184 -4.38 -26.24 -5.34
C LEU A 184 -3.22 -25.82 -4.45
N SER A 185 -2.47 -26.80 -3.93
CA SER A 185 -1.16 -26.59 -3.33
C SER A 185 -0.07 -27.22 -4.20
N VAL A 186 0.99 -26.47 -4.54
CA VAL A 186 2.11 -26.95 -5.38
C VAL A 186 3.43 -26.81 -4.65
N ASN A 187 4.16 -27.93 -4.48
CA ASN A 187 5.32 -27.99 -3.59
C ASN A 187 6.70 -27.96 -4.29
N ASN A 188 6.79 -28.35 -5.57
CA ASN A 188 8.07 -28.51 -6.26
C ASN A 188 8.18 -27.74 -7.57
N ALA A 189 7.21 -27.86 -8.48
CA ALA A 189 7.26 -27.18 -9.79
C ALA A 189 5.86 -26.86 -10.35
N MET A 190 5.71 -25.71 -10.98
CA MET A 190 4.47 -25.33 -11.67
C MET A 190 4.75 -24.91 -13.12
N ALA A 191 3.95 -25.42 -14.06
CA ALA A 191 4.01 -25.05 -15.48
C ALA A 191 2.61 -24.75 -16.02
N LEU A 192 2.41 -23.52 -16.50
CA LEU A 192 1.18 -23.03 -17.12
C LEU A 192 1.50 -22.60 -18.57
N PRO A 193 1.62 -23.55 -19.53
CA PRO A 193 1.94 -23.25 -20.93
C PRO A 193 0.82 -22.53 -21.69
N VAL A 194 -0.38 -22.43 -21.13
CA VAL A 194 -1.58 -21.83 -21.72
C VAL A 194 -2.13 -20.72 -20.82
N ASN A 195 -3.09 -19.94 -21.32
CA ASN A 195 -3.90 -19.09 -20.45
C ASN A 195 -4.68 -19.96 -19.48
N PHE A 196 -4.64 -19.61 -18.20
CA PHE A 196 -5.16 -20.47 -17.15
C PHE A 196 -6.04 -19.73 -16.16
N THR A 197 -7.13 -20.38 -15.76
CA THR A 197 -8.04 -19.85 -14.74
C THR A 197 -8.03 -20.76 -13.51
N PHE A 198 -7.72 -20.20 -12.35
CA PHE A 198 -7.96 -20.86 -11.07
C PHE A 198 -9.33 -20.45 -10.54
N GLY A 199 -10.17 -21.44 -10.26
CA GLY A 199 -11.51 -21.23 -9.70
C GLY A 199 -11.51 -20.96 -8.18
N SER A 200 -10.41 -21.27 -7.49
CA SER A 200 -10.24 -21.10 -6.04
C SER A 200 -8.84 -20.59 -5.70
N ALA A 201 -8.52 -20.54 -4.41
CA ALA A 201 -7.21 -20.15 -3.91
C ALA A 201 -6.10 -21.14 -4.33
N VAL A 202 -4.91 -20.60 -4.54
CA VAL A 202 -3.71 -21.37 -4.90
C VAL A 202 -2.60 -21.03 -3.91
N ASN A 203 -1.97 -22.07 -3.36
CA ASN A 203 -0.74 -21.94 -2.58
C ASN A 203 0.40 -22.59 -3.38
N THR A 204 1.46 -21.84 -3.63
CA THR A 204 2.64 -22.38 -4.32
C THR A 204 3.90 -22.14 -3.50
N HIS A 205 4.57 -23.24 -3.20
CA HIS A 205 5.91 -23.29 -2.64
C HIS A 205 6.96 -23.51 -3.74
N ALA A 206 6.52 -23.62 -4.99
CA ALA A 206 7.36 -23.94 -6.14
C ALA A 206 7.90 -22.66 -6.81
N PRO A 207 9.12 -22.70 -7.37
CA PRO A 207 9.53 -21.70 -8.34
C PRO A 207 8.63 -21.75 -9.57
N PHE A 208 8.28 -20.59 -10.11
CA PHE A 208 7.42 -20.51 -11.28
C PHE A 208 7.76 -19.31 -12.15
N THR A 209 7.77 -19.52 -13.46
CA THR A 209 7.90 -18.45 -14.45
C THR A 209 6.62 -18.34 -15.25
N HIS A 210 5.89 -17.25 -15.07
CA HIS A 210 4.70 -16.94 -15.84
C HIS A 210 5.10 -16.26 -17.16
N LEU A 211 4.93 -16.96 -18.27
CA LEU A 211 5.44 -16.57 -19.58
C LEU A 211 4.72 -15.33 -20.17
N ALA A 212 5.45 -14.51 -20.91
CA ALA A 212 4.88 -13.39 -21.65
C ALA A 212 3.79 -13.86 -22.64
N GLY A 213 2.77 -13.02 -22.85
CA GLY A 213 1.62 -13.35 -23.71
C GLY A 213 0.63 -14.36 -23.12
N ARG A 214 0.84 -14.78 -21.86
CA ARG A 214 -0.11 -15.60 -21.10
C ARG A 214 -0.84 -14.79 -20.04
N THR A 215 -2.02 -15.26 -19.68
CA THR A 215 -2.85 -14.68 -18.61
C THR A 215 -3.23 -15.74 -17.58
N ILE A 216 -3.02 -15.41 -16.30
CA ILE A 216 -3.64 -16.11 -15.16
C ILE A 216 -4.85 -15.30 -14.70
N ASN A 217 -6.00 -15.96 -14.58
CA ASN A 217 -7.22 -15.37 -14.04
C ASN A 217 -7.65 -16.11 -12.77
N MET A 218 -8.07 -15.37 -11.75
CA MET A 218 -8.67 -15.95 -10.54
C MET A 218 -9.51 -14.94 -9.77
N ASN A 219 -10.46 -15.44 -8.99
CA ASN A 219 -11.34 -14.65 -8.12
C ASN A 219 -11.01 -14.82 -6.63
N SER A 220 -9.91 -15.50 -6.30
CA SER A 220 -9.46 -15.79 -4.94
C SER A 220 -7.96 -15.50 -4.82
N ASP A 221 -7.34 -15.94 -3.72
CA ASP A 221 -5.97 -15.59 -3.39
C ASP A 221 -4.94 -16.41 -4.17
N PHE A 222 -3.85 -15.75 -4.56
CA PHE A 222 -2.64 -16.39 -5.04
C PHE A 222 -1.56 -16.21 -3.99
N VAL A 223 -1.15 -17.29 -3.33
CA VAL A 223 -0.15 -17.26 -2.27
C VAL A 223 1.15 -17.89 -2.79
N GLN A 224 2.21 -17.08 -2.87
CA GLN A 224 3.57 -17.55 -3.10
C GLN A 224 4.33 -17.64 -1.78
N VAL A 225 4.88 -18.82 -1.50
CA VAL A 225 5.62 -19.15 -0.28
C VAL A 225 7.03 -19.61 -0.61
N GLY A 226 8.07 -19.07 0.04
CA GLY A 226 9.46 -19.55 0.01
C GLY A 226 10.25 -19.43 -1.31
N ALA A 227 9.64 -19.64 -2.46
CA ALA A 227 10.31 -19.69 -3.77
C ALA A 227 10.12 -18.40 -4.59
N THR A 228 10.83 -18.33 -5.72
CA THR A 228 10.77 -17.19 -6.65
C THR A 228 9.69 -17.37 -7.72
N PHE A 229 8.84 -16.35 -7.88
CA PHE A 229 7.89 -16.20 -8.97
C PHE A 229 8.39 -15.14 -9.94
N ASN A 230 8.68 -15.50 -11.19
CA ASN A 230 9.07 -14.58 -12.25
C ASN A 230 7.88 -14.33 -13.18
N GLN A 231 7.35 -13.12 -13.16
CA GLN A 231 6.16 -12.74 -13.91
C GLN A 231 6.49 -11.94 -15.15
N SER A 232 6.21 -12.49 -16.33
CA SER A 232 6.19 -11.77 -17.61
C SER A 232 4.81 -11.75 -18.27
N GLY A 233 3.93 -12.69 -17.94
CA GLY A 233 2.53 -12.70 -18.37
C GLY A 233 1.60 -11.90 -17.45
N ALA A 234 0.40 -11.59 -17.93
CA ALA A 234 -0.61 -10.82 -17.21
C ALA A 234 -1.27 -11.60 -16.07
N MET A 235 -1.62 -10.94 -14.97
CA MET A 235 -2.39 -11.56 -13.89
C MET A 235 -3.61 -10.72 -13.55
N ILE A 236 -4.77 -11.38 -13.50
CA ILE A 236 -6.04 -10.79 -13.11
C ILE A 236 -6.55 -11.55 -11.89
N VAL A 237 -6.42 -10.93 -10.71
CA VAL A 237 -6.76 -11.53 -9.41
C VAL A 237 -7.86 -10.70 -8.76
N GLY A 238 -8.99 -11.32 -8.39
CA GLY A 238 -10.06 -10.65 -7.64
C GLY A 238 -11.15 -9.99 -8.49
N GLY A 239 -11.48 -10.55 -9.66
CA GLY A 239 -12.49 -10.01 -10.58
C GLY A 239 -13.92 -9.83 -10.01
N ASN A 240 -14.22 -10.39 -8.83
CA ASN A 240 -15.51 -10.25 -8.14
C ASN A 240 -15.41 -10.08 -6.59
N GLY A 241 -14.22 -9.76 -6.03
CA GLY A 241 -14.01 -9.68 -4.55
C GLY A 241 -12.57 -9.41 -4.11
N PHE A 242 -12.29 -9.56 -2.79
CA PHE A 242 -11.01 -9.25 -2.10
C PHE A 242 -9.78 -10.11 -2.48
N GLY A 243 -9.77 -10.79 -3.64
CA GLY A 243 -8.66 -11.68 -4.01
C GLY A 243 -7.30 -10.97 -3.97
N ALA A 244 -6.38 -11.51 -3.18
CA ALA A 244 -5.07 -10.92 -2.93
C ALA A 244 -3.94 -11.75 -3.56
N VAL A 245 -2.88 -11.07 -3.99
CA VAL A 245 -1.57 -11.69 -4.16
C VAL A 245 -0.85 -11.60 -2.82
N VAL A 246 -0.42 -12.75 -2.29
CA VAL A 246 0.31 -12.85 -1.02
C VAL A 246 1.69 -13.40 -1.28
N VAL A 247 2.73 -12.68 -0.82
CA VAL A 247 4.14 -13.08 -0.92
C VAL A 247 4.68 -13.26 0.49
N THR A 248 5.05 -14.49 0.86
CA THR A 248 5.35 -14.88 2.24
C THR A 248 6.39 -16.00 2.34
N GLY A 249 6.79 -16.37 3.56
CA GLY A 249 7.67 -17.52 3.84
C GLY A 249 9.05 -17.45 3.20
N GLY A 250 9.57 -16.26 2.89
CA GLY A 250 10.82 -16.03 2.17
C GLY A 250 10.67 -15.90 0.65
N ALA A 251 9.44 -15.91 0.12
CA ALA A 251 9.19 -15.79 -1.30
C ALA A 251 9.67 -14.48 -1.91
N THR A 252 10.03 -14.54 -3.20
CA THR A 252 10.34 -13.36 -4.03
C THR A 252 9.45 -13.35 -5.26
N TRP A 253 8.75 -12.24 -5.49
CA TRP A 253 7.93 -12.03 -6.68
C TRP A 253 8.54 -10.96 -7.57
N ASN A 254 8.93 -11.31 -8.79
CA ASN A 254 9.53 -10.41 -9.76
C ASN A 254 8.55 -10.11 -10.89
N GLN A 255 7.98 -8.91 -10.91
CA GLN A 255 7.10 -8.46 -11.99
C GLN A 255 7.87 -7.65 -13.05
N ILE A 256 7.92 -8.17 -14.28
CA ILE A 256 8.72 -7.62 -15.37
C ILE A 256 7.87 -7.56 -16.64
N ALA A 257 7.74 -6.36 -17.24
CA ALA A 257 7.05 -6.16 -18.52
C ALA A 257 5.61 -6.70 -18.63
N SER A 258 4.94 -6.97 -17.50
CA SER A 258 3.57 -7.51 -17.45
C SER A 258 2.53 -6.46 -17.05
N VAL A 259 1.27 -6.69 -17.40
CA VAL A 259 0.13 -5.88 -16.93
C VAL A 259 -0.70 -6.73 -15.97
N SER A 260 -0.79 -6.30 -14.72
CA SER A 260 -1.55 -6.99 -13.67
C SER A 260 -2.62 -6.10 -13.07
N THR A 261 -3.80 -6.67 -12.84
CA THR A 261 -4.87 -6.08 -12.04
C THR A 261 -5.21 -7.03 -10.91
N ILE A 262 -5.02 -6.58 -9.67
CA ILE A 262 -5.23 -7.41 -8.48
C ILE A 262 -6.16 -6.72 -7.47
N GLY A 263 -6.92 -7.50 -6.72
CA GLY A 263 -7.77 -7.00 -5.65
C GLY A 263 -6.94 -6.38 -4.52
N GLY A 264 -5.96 -7.12 -4.00
CA GLY A 264 -5.03 -6.63 -2.99
C GLY A 264 -3.62 -7.22 -3.13
N LEU A 265 -2.64 -6.58 -2.50
CA LEU A 265 -1.26 -7.09 -2.40
C LEU A 265 -0.85 -7.19 -0.94
N GLN A 266 -0.29 -8.33 -0.53
CA GLN A 266 0.33 -8.51 0.77
C GLN A 266 1.76 -9.02 0.61
N VAL A 267 2.73 -8.28 1.16
CA VAL A 267 4.15 -8.62 1.13
C VAL A 267 4.62 -8.78 2.57
N GLY A 268 5.06 -9.98 2.95
CA GLY A 268 5.28 -10.34 4.36
C GLY A 268 3.98 -10.84 5.00
N GLY A 269 3.66 -12.12 4.75
CA GLY A 269 2.43 -12.78 5.19
C GLY A 269 2.56 -13.50 6.52
N GLY A 270 1.51 -14.24 6.91
CA GLY A 270 1.46 -14.98 8.18
C GLY A 270 2.51 -16.11 8.29
N GLU A 271 3.12 -16.49 7.17
CA GLU A 271 4.16 -17.52 7.12
C GLU A 271 5.59 -16.94 7.13
N GLY A 272 5.74 -15.61 7.24
CA GLY A 272 7.03 -14.95 7.35
C GLY A 272 7.29 -13.90 6.28
N SER A 273 8.57 -13.67 5.98
CA SER A 273 8.97 -12.55 5.13
C SER A 273 8.55 -12.71 3.66
N GLY A 274 8.48 -11.61 2.93
CA GLY A 274 8.24 -11.63 1.49
C GLY A 274 8.88 -10.45 0.78
N THR A 275 9.23 -10.64 -0.49
CA THR A 275 9.77 -9.59 -1.35
C THR A 275 8.98 -9.47 -2.64
N TYR A 276 8.49 -8.28 -2.97
CA TYR A 276 7.86 -7.99 -4.26
C TYR A 276 8.66 -6.93 -5.00
N THR A 277 9.06 -7.24 -6.23
CA THR A 277 9.81 -6.36 -7.11
C THR A 277 8.97 -6.02 -8.34
N ILE A 278 8.86 -4.74 -8.67
CA ILE A 278 8.32 -4.26 -9.94
C ILE A 278 9.41 -3.55 -10.75
N GLY A 279 9.58 -3.98 -12.00
CA GLY A 279 10.60 -3.50 -12.92
C GLY A 279 10.05 -2.68 -14.10
N ASN A 280 10.95 -2.30 -14.99
CA ASN A 280 10.60 -1.51 -16.17
C ASN A 280 9.57 -2.24 -17.08
N GLY A 281 8.68 -1.47 -17.69
CA GLY A 281 7.60 -1.97 -18.55
C GLY A 281 6.45 -2.68 -17.82
N ALA A 282 6.56 -2.95 -16.52
CA ALA A 282 5.46 -3.55 -15.76
C ALA A 282 4.42 -2.51 -15.34
N THR A 283 3.15 -2.93 -15.32
CA THR A 283 2.02 -2.17 -14.76
C THR A 283 1.31 -3.02 -13.72
N LEU A 284 1.10 -2.47 -12.52
CA LEU A 284 0.39 -3.10 -11.42
C LEU A 284 -0.74 -2.17 -10.96
N THR A 285 -1.98 -2.63 -11.10
CA THR A 285 -3.17 -1.94 -10.59
C THR A 285 -3.74 -2.72 -9.42
N ILE A 286 -3.90 -2.06 -8.28
CA ILE A 286 -4.38 -2.66 -7.02
C ILE A 286 -5.68 -1.98 -6.61
N GLY A 287 -6.77 -2.75 -6.55
CA GLY A 287 -8.12 -2.22 -6.32
C GLY A 287 -8.40 -1.77 -4.88
N HIS A 288 -8.08 -2.61 -3.88
CA HIS A 288 -8.53 -2.42 -2.49
C HIS A 288 -7.43 -1.93 -1.56
N GLY A 289 -6.19 -2.34 -1.78
CA GLY A 289 -5.07 -1.88 -0.97
C GLY A 289 -3.85 -2.78 -1.07
N MET A 290 -2.73 -2.24 -0.60
CA MET A 290 -1.45 -2.93 -0.56
C MET A 290 -0.88 -2.85 0.84
N ASN A 291 -0.40 -3.99 1.33
CA ASN A 291 0.19 -4.18 2.63
C ASN A 291 1.64 -4.64 2.50
N VAL A 292 2.58 -3.93 3.12
CA VAL A 292 3.99 -4.32 3.19
C VAL A 292 4.40 -4.42 4.65
N GLY A 293 4.70 -5.63 5.11
CA GLY A 293 5.07 -5.90 6.49
C GLY A 293 3.91 -6.31 7.40
N LEU A 294 2.80 -6.85 6.87
CA LEU A 294 1.56 -6.97 7.65
C LEU A 294 1.67 -7.98 8.81
N ALA A 295 2.18 -9.18 8.51
CA ALA A 295 2.24 -10.30 9.45
C ALA A 295 3.61 -10.99 9.46
N GLY A 296 4.50 -10.58 8.55
CA GLY A 296 5.92 -10.91 8.50
C GLY A 296 6.66 -9.76 7.83
N ASP A 297 8.00 -9.78 7.85
CA ASP A 297 8.79 -8.69 7.27
C ASP A 297 8.53 -8.55 5.75
N GLY A 298 8.14 -7.34 5.31
CA GLY A 298 7.78 -7.07 3.92
C GLY A 298 8.79 -6.16 3.23
N THR A 299 9.20 -6.54 2.01
CA THR A 299 10.11 -5.75 1.16
C THR A 299 9.44 -5.45 -0.17
N PHE A 300 9.21 -4.17 -0.49
CA PHE A 300 8.72 -3.75 -1.81
C PHE A 300 9.80 -2.97 -2.55
N LEU A 301 10.19 -3.44 -3.73
CA LEU A 301 11.24 -2.88 -4.55
C LEU A 301 10.66 -2.37 -5.87
N GLN A 302 10.70 -1.06 -6.08
CA GLN A 302 10.23 -0.44 -7.30
C GLN A 302 11.43 0.13 -8.06
N THR A 303 11.87 -0.60 -9.08
CA THR A 303 13.02 -0.23 -9.92
C THR A 303 12.60 0.46 -11.22
N GLY A 304 11.30 0.41 -11.54
CA GLY A 304 10.70 0.99 -12.73
C GLY A 304 9.19 0.74 -12.76
N GLY A 305 8.58 0.83 -13.94
CA GLY A 305 7.18 0.48 -14.15
C GLY A 305 6.19 1.42 -13.48
N ARG A 306 4.91 1.05 -13.52
CA ARG A 306 3.81 1.81 -12.93
C ARG A 306 3.07 0.99 -11.90
N ALA A 307 3.01 1.46 -10.66
CA ALA A 307 2.16 0.93 -9.61
C ALA A 307 1.05 1.93 -9.28
N THR A 308 -0.21 1.49 -9.31
CA THR A 308 -1.38 2.31 -8.99
C THR A 308 -2.23 1.59 -7.95
N VAL A 309 -2.52 2.27 -6.84
CA VAL A 309 -3.30 1.74 -5.72
C VAL A 309 -4.54 2.61 -5.53
N ALA A 310 -5.71 2.06 -5.81
CA ALA A 310 -6.98 2.78 -5.72
C ALA A 310 -7.50 2.86 -4.27
N GLY A 311 -7.44 1.74 -3.54
CA GLY A 311 -7.72 1.73 -2.10
C GLY A 311 -6.55 2.22 -1.24
N GLY A 312 -6.68 2.17 0.08
CA GLY A 312 -5.62 2.60 1.01
C GLY A 312 -4.32 1.83 0.80
N LEU A 313 -3.18 2.53 0.73
CA LEU A 313 -1.86 1.90 0.81
C LEU A 313 -1.41 1.90 2.27
N LEU A 314 -1.33 0.70 2.84
CA LEU A 314 -0.83 0.50 4.18
C LEU A 314 0.58 -0.12 4.06
N SER A 315 1.64 0.68 4.00
CA SER A 315 2.99 0.14 4.27
C SER A 315 3.14 -0.09 5.79
N ARG A 316 2.32 -1.01 6.31
CA ARG A 316 2.07 -1.30 7.71
C ARG A 316 2.97 -2.45 8.17
N GLY A 317 3.80 -2.19 9.18
CA GLY A 317 4.33 -3.25 10.04
C GLY A 317 3.27 -3.67 11.06
N GLY A 318 2.97 -4.97 11.14
CA GLY A 318 2.22 -5.62 12.23
C GLY A 318 0.69 -5.47 12.23
N ALA A 319 -0.02 -6.59 12.13
CA ALA A 319 -1.23 -6.84 12.90
C ALA A 319 -0.80 -7.42 14.27
N VAL A 320 -1.48 -7.08 15.36
CA VAL A 320 -1.38 -7.88 16.59
C VAL A 320 -1.71 -9.34 16.21
N PRO A 321 -0.88 -10.35 16.58
CA PRO A 321 0.20 -10.33 17.57
C PRO A 321 1.64 -10.37 17.00
N ILE A 322 1.87 -10.17 15.69
CA ILE A 322 3.19 -10.40 15.07
C ILE A 322 3.85 -9.07 14.68
N PRO A 323 4.75 -8.51 15.53
CA PRO A 323 5.49 -7.32 15.16
C PRO A 323 6.41 -7.62 13.97
N SER A 324 6.42 -6.72 12.98
CA SER A 324 7.09 -6.94 11.69
C SER A 324 7.62 -5.62 11.13
N ARG A 325 8.56 -5.71 10.18
CA ARG A 325 9.20 -4.58 9.51
C ARG A 325 8.63 -4.37 8.13
N SER A 326 8.60 -3.11 7.69
CA SER A 326 8.36 -2.76 6.29
C SER A 326 9.55 -2.02 5.70
N TYR A 327 9.96 -2.46 4.52
CA TYR A 327 11.00 -1.82 3.72
C TYR A 327 10.48 -1.55 2.32
N TRP A 328 10.56 -0.30 1.89
CA TRP A 328 10.23 0.09 0.54
C TRP A 328 11.38 0.91 -0.05
N ASN A 329 11.94 0.42 -1.15
CA ASN A 329 12.91 1.15 -1.96
C ASN A 329 12.34 1.44 -3.35
N MET A 330 12.23 2.73 -3.68
CA MET A 330 11.87 3.24 -4.99
C MET A 330 13.10 3.87 -5.66
N SER A 331 13.55 3.27 -6.76
CA SER A 331 14.70 3.72 -7.55
C SER A 331 14.34 4.08 -9.00
N GLY A 332 13.05 4.06 -9.35
CA GLY A 332 12.53 4.47 -10.64
C GLY A 332 11.02 4.23 -10.77
N GLY A 333 10.45 4.58 -11.93
CA GLY A 333 9.04 4.35 -12.25
C GLY A 333 8.08 5.34 -11.59
N THR A 334 6.79 5.02 -11.63
CA THR A 334 5.71 5.86 -11.07
C THR A 334 4.91 5.07 -10.04
N PHE A 335 4.70 5.65 -8.87
CA PHE A 335 3.78 5.18 -7.86
C PHE A 335 2.66 6.19 -7.66
N THR A 336 1.40 5.74 -7.72
CA THR A 336 0.24 6.61 -7.46
C THR A 336 -0.74 5.93 -6.53
N SER A 337 -1.06 6.57 -5.42
CA SER A 337 -2.18 6.21 -4.53
C SER A 337 -3.23 7.32 -4.55
N THR A 338 -4.49 6.96 -4.80
CA THR A 338 -5.63 7.88 -4.63
C THR A 338 -6.12 7.97 -3.19
N SER A 339 -5.48 7.23 -2.29
CA SER A 339 -5.81 7.12 -0.87
C SER A 339 -4.59 7.45 -0.01
N ASP A 340 -4.74 7.23 1.30
CA ASP A 340 -3.68 7.45 2.27
C ASP A 340 -2.49 6.51 2.06
N VAL A 341 -1.30 7.01 2.40
CA VAL A 341 -0.07 6.22 2.50
C VAL A 341 0.47 6.34 3.92
N PHE A 342 0.74 5.19 4.54
CA PHE A 342 1.34 5.11 5.87
C PHE A 342 2.74 4.51 5.81
N PHE A 343 3.73 5.21 6.37
CA PHE A 343 5.05 4.69 6.72
C PHE A 343 5.11 4.55 8.24
N GLY A 344 5.01 3.31 8.71
CA GLY A 344 4.87 3.01 10.14
C GLY A 344 3.42 3.15 10.59
N TYR A 345 2.95 2.10 11.25
CA TYR A 345 1.61 1.94 11.80
C TYR A 345 1.78 1.30 13.18
N PRO A 346 0.91 1.53 14.17
CA PRO A 346 1.09 0.96 15.51
C PRO A 346 1.46 -0.52 15.48
N ASN A 347 2.48 -0.90 16.24
CA ASN A 347 3.08 -2.25 16.39
C ASN A 347 4.06 -2.70 15.30
N ALA A 348 4.40 -1.85 14.31
CA ALA A 348 5.56 -2.11 13.46
C ALA A 348 6.87 -2.08 14.27
N ILE A 349 7.81 -2.99 13.98
CA ILE A 349 9.17 -2.90 14.54
C ILE A 349 9.87 -1.67 13.97
N SER A 350 9.78 -1.50 12.65
CA SER A 350 10.32 -0.36 11.92
C SER A 350 9.65 -0.25 10.55
N SER A 351 9.59 0.97 10.02
CA SER A 351 9.21 1.22 8.63
C SER A 351 10.24 2.11 7.95
N THR A 352 10.74 1.69 6.80
CA THR A 352 11.73 2.46 6.04
C THR A 352 11.23 2.64 4.62
N PHE A 353 11.03 3.89 4.23
CA PHE A 353 10.81 4.29 2.84
C PHE A 353 12.06 5.00 2.32
N ILE A 354 12.55 4.59 1.16
CA ILE A 354 13.68 5.22 0.47
C ILE A 354 13.25 5.50 -0.97
N GLN A 355 13.48 6.73 -1.42
CA GLN A 355 13.35 7.13 -2.82
C GLN A 355 14.68 7.69 -3.32
N SER A 356 15.19 7.12 -4.41
CA SER A 356 16.39 7.62 -5.11
C SER A 356 16.08 8.16 -6.51
N ASN A 357 14.93 7.78 -7.09
CA ASN A 357 14.42 8.31 -8.35
C ASN A 357 12.92 7.97 -8.50
N GLY A 358 12.32 8.35 -9.63
CA GLY A 358 10.93 8.08 -9.99
C GLY A 358 9.95 9.10 -9.40
N ASP A 359 8.66 8.89 -9.67
CA ASP A 359 7.58 9.79 -9.28
C ASP A 359 6.63 9.11 -8.28
N PHE A 360 6.60 9.61 -7.04
CA PHE A 360 5.68 9.17 -6.01
C PHE A 360 4.54 10.17 -5.85
N GLN A 361 3.30 9.69 -5.82
CA GLN A 361 2.13 10.50 -5.51
C GLN A 361 1.18 9.80 -4.53
N SER A 362 0.70 10.52 -3.53
CA SER A 362 -0.39 10.09 -2.63
C SER A 362 -1.43 11.18 -2.39
N LEU A 363 -2.60 10.78 -1.84
CA LEU A 363 -3.57 11.73 -1.32
C LEU A 363 -3.06 12.35 -0.01
N ARG A 364 -2.86 11.51 1.00
CA ARG A 364 -2.28 11.90 2.29
C ARG A 364 -1.05 11.06 2.60
N LEU A 365 -0.19 11.60 3.45
CA LEU A 365 0.98 10.90 3.98
C LEU A 365 0.95 10.87 5.50
N PHE A 366 1.25 9.72 6.05
CA PHE A 366 1.38 9.49 7.48
C PHE A 366 2.73 8.84 7.76
N VAL A 367 3.54 9.44 8.62
CA VAL A 367 4.84 8.92 9.04
C VAL A 367 4.82 8.76 10.56
N ASN A 368 5.00 7.52 11.02
CA ASN A 368 5.07 7.14 12.43
C ASN A 368 3.82 7.52 13.26
N VAL A 369 2.63 7.24 12.77
CA VAL A 369 1.40 7.46 13.57
C VAL A 369 1.30 6.35 14.63
N ASP A 370 1.02 6.74 15.87
CA ASP A 370 0.90 5.91 17.09
C ASP A 370 2.21 5.24 17.59
N SER A 371 2.77 5.86 18.64
CA SER A 371 4.17 5.90 19.11
C SER A 371 4.87 4.62 19.58
N THR A 372 4.63 3.44 18.99
CA THR A 372 5.43 2.24 19.29
C THR A 372 6.49 1.91 18.24
N THR A 373 6.59 2.71 17.16
CA THR A 373 7.38 2.36 15.98
C THR A 373 8.46 3.37 15.63
N TYR A 374 9.45 2.95 14.86
CA TYR A 374 10.43 3.83 14.22
C TYR A 374 10.14 3.88 12.71
N ALA A 375 9.65 5.01 12.20
CA ALA A 375 9.43 5.20 10.77
C ALA A 375 10.30 6.32 10.18
N THR A 376 10.90 6.02 9.03
CA THR A 376 11.74 6.96 8.27
C THR A 376 11.29 7.04 6.82
N ALA A 377 11.33 8.25 6.26
CA ALA A 377 11.17 8.53 4.84
C ALA A 377 12.41 9.28 4.35
N ASN A 378 13.19 8.66 3.47
CA ASN A 378 14.47 9.17 2.99
C ASN A 378 14.43 9.37 1.47
N ILE A 379 14.42 10.63 1.04
CA ILE A 379 14.31 11.01 -0.36
C ILE A 379 15.66 11.58 -0.79
N SER A 380 16.19 11.05 -1.89
CA SER A 380 17.52 11.37 -2.45
C SER A 380 17.49 11.61 -3.96
N GLY A 381 16.30 11.64 -4.56
CA GLY A 381 16.08 11.98 -5.96
C GLY A 381 14.63 11.74 -6.38
N GLY A 382 14.30 12.10 -7.61
CA GLY A 382 12.94 11.98 -8.15
C GLY A 382 11.97 13.06 -7.65
N SER A 383 10.67 12.79 -7.83
CA SER A 383 9.57 13.64 -7.39
C SER A 383 8.71 12.92 -6.34
N PHE A 384 8.34 13.61 -5.26
CA PHE A 384 7.47 13.10 -4.21
C PHE A 384 6.36 14.10 -3.92
N LYS A 385 5.11 13.72 -4.16
CA LYS A 385 3.96 14.63 -4.05
C LYS A 385 2.85 14.08 -3.16
N VAL A 386 2.45 14.86 -2.17
CA VAL A 386 1.26 14.65 -1.35
C VAL A 386 0.23 15.70 -1.71
N THR A 387 -0.92 15.27 -2.21
CA THR A 387 -1.91 16.21 -2.79
C THR A 387 -2.84 16.87 -1.77
N SER A 388 -2.92 16.32 -0.55
CA SER A 388 -3.77 16.86 0.52
C SER A 388 -2.95 17.27 1.75
N SER A 389 -2.59 16.32 2.62
CA SER A 389 -2.00 16.62 3.93
C SER A 389 -1.01 15.56 4.37
N THR A 390 -0.07 15.99 5.19
CA THR A 390 0.98 15.17 5.78
C THR A 390 0.91 15.21 7.31
N VAL A 391 1.00 14.06 7.94
CA VAL A 391 1.28 13.91 9.38
C VAL A 391 2.63 13.24 9.52
N ASN A 392 3.60 13.94 10.10
CA ASN A 392 4.92 13.42 10.39
C ASN A 392 5.21 13.46 11.90
N ASN A 393 5.29 12.27 12.49
CA ASN A 393 5.77 12.03 13.85
C ASN A 393 7.08 11.21 13.84
N GLY A 394 7.70 11.02 12.67
CA GLY A 394 8.93 10.26 12.49
C GLY A 394 10.07 11.14 11.98
N SER A 395 10.93 10.55 11.15
CA SER A 395 12.00 11.29 10.47
C SER A 395 11.71 11.37 8.98
N PHE A 396 11.73 12.59 8.44
CA PHE A 396 11.62 12.87 7.02
C PHE A 396 12.90 13.57 6.54
N THR A 397 13.64 12.95 5.64
CA THR A 397 14.90 13.49 5.12
C THR A 397 14.82 13.66 3.61
N LEU A 398 15.18 14.85 3.12
CA LEU A 398 15.32 15.18 1.71
C LEU A 398 16.76 15.62 1.42
N SER A 399 17.46 14.85 0.57
CA SER A 399 18.85 15.11 0.20
C SER A 399 19.07 15.53 -1.26
N ALA A 400 18.13 15.20 -2.15
CA ALA A 400 18.01 15.75 -3.49
C ALA A 400 16.61 15.41 -4.06
N GLY A 401 16.21 16.08 -5.13
CA GLY A 401 14.89 15.91 -5.76
C GLY A 401 13.87 16.94 -5.29
N THR A 402 12.63 16.79 -5.76
CA THR A 402 11.52 17.72 -5.47
C THR A 402 10.46 17.06 -4.62
N VAL A 403 10.09 17.70 -3.50
CA VAL A 403 9.06 17.24 -2.57
C VAL A 403 7.98 18.31 -2.43
N ASP A 404 6.71 17.91 -2.56
CA ASP A 404 5.54 18.70 -2.18
C ASP A 404 4.76 17.92 -1.11
N LEU A 405 4.71 18.44 0.12
CA LEU A 405 4.03 17.80 1.25
C LEU A 405 2.56 18.24 1.41
N GLY A 406 2.04 19.04 0.48
CA GLY A 406 0.65 19.45 0.41
C GLY A 406 0.29 20.61 1.33
N ALA A 407 -1.01 20.72 1.66
CA ALA A 407 -1.61 21.87 2.32
C ALA A 407 -1.27 21.98 3.82
N THR A 408 -0.93 20.87 4.48
CA THR A 408 -0.54 20.91 5.89
C THR A 408 0.50 19.85 6.20
N VAL A 409 1.50 20.21 7.00
CA VAL A 409 2.40 19.25 7.64
C VAL A 409 2.26 19.41 9.15
N ASN A 410 1.75 18.38 9.83
CA ASN A 410 1.53 18.37 11.27
C ASN A 410 2.28 17.22 11.93
N GLY A 411 2.48 17.28 13.26
CA GLY A 411 3.02 16.20 14.06
C GLY A 411 4.28 16.60 14.83
N ALA A 412 4.81 15.67 15.62
CA ALA A 412 5.96 15.89 16.48
C ALA A 412 7.29 15.38 15.90
N GLY A 413 7.34 15.19 14.58
CA GLY A 413 8.49 14.65 13.86
C GLY A 413 9.60 15.65 13.58
N THR A 414 10.55 15.20 12.77
CA THR A 414 11.68 15.99 12.27
C THR A 414 11.66 16.04 10.74
N ILE A 415 12.03 17.19 10.20
CA ILE A 415 12.26 17.40 8.76
C ILE A 415 13.70 17.89 8.58
N VAL A 416 14.45 17.19 7.73
CA VAL A 416 15.82 17.55 7.35
C VAL A 416 15.87 17.74 5.84
N VAL A 417 16.31 18.92 5.39
CA VAL A 417 16.41 19.27 3.96
C VAL A 417 17.82 19.76 3.67
N GLY A 418 18.63 18.95 2.98
CA GLY A 418 19.96 19.40 2.62
C GLY A 418 20.82 18.34 1.93
N GLY A 419 21.83 18.80 1.20
CA GLY A 419 22.59 17.97 0.26
C GLY A 419 22.67 18.63 -1.11
N GLY A 420 22.25 17.90 -2.15
CA GLY A 420 22.20 18.33 -3.55
C GLY A 420 21.08 19.35 -3.84
N SER A 421 20.48 19.30 -5.02
CA SER A 421 19.34 20.15 -5.43
C SER A 421 18.03 19.70 -4.77
N ALA A 422 17.98 19.74 -3.43
CA ALA A 422 16.82 19.40 -2.62
C ALA A 422 15.84 20.60 -2.56
N GLU A 423 14.61 20.41 -3.03
CA GLU A 423 13.55 21.43 -3.02
C GLU A 423 12.30 20.85 -2.34
N LEU A 424 11.92 21.42 -1.19
CA LEU A 424 10.70 21.06 -0.46
C LEU A 424 9.70 22.22 -0.51
N THR A 425 8.46 21.94 -0.87
CA THR A 425 7.34 22.88 -0.79
C THR A 425 6.27 22.32 0.15
N ALA A 426 5.67 23.20 0.95
CA ALA A 426 4.50 22.91 1.75
C ALA A 426 3.73 24.21 2.01
N ALA A 427 2.41 24.15 2.19
CA ALA A 427 1.66 25.37 2.55
C ALA A 427 1.92 25.83 3.99
N ARG A 428 2.27 24.90 4.90
CA ARG A 428 2.75 25.20 6.26
C ARG A 428 3.44 24.00 6.90
N ILE A 429 4.37 24.26 7.82
CA ILE A 429 5.08 23.23 8.58
C ILE A 429 4.85 23.41 10.09
N ARG A 430 4.35 22.36 10.74
CA ARG A 430 4.25 22.25 12.21
C ARG A 430 4.92 20.98 12.68
N GLN A 431 6.13 21.10 13.22
CA GLN A 431 7.03 19.98 13.54
C GLN A 431 7.85 20.27 14.80
N THR A 432 8.50 19.25 15.37
CA THR A 432 9.46 19.47 16.46
C THR A 432 10.72 20.16 15.94
N ALA A 433 11.27 19.70 14.82
CA ALA A 433 12.47 20.30 14.26
C ALA A 433 12.41 20.42 12.73
N LEU A 434 12.94 21.54 12.24
CA LEU A 434 13.28 21.77 10.84
C LEU A 434 14.77 22.10 10.74
N SER A 435 15.53 21.28 10.00
CA SER A 435 16.94 21.51 9.72
C SER A 435 17.16 21.67 8.22
N ILE A 436 17.90 22.70 7.82
CA ILE A 436 18.23 22.99 6.43
C ILE A 436 19.76 23.09 6.29
N SER A 437 20.35 22.44 5.29
CA SER A 437 21.80 22.44 5.08
C SER A 437 22.20 22.44 3.60
N GLY A 438 23.46 22.76 3.31
CA GLY A 438 24.01 22.82 1.97
C GLY A 438 23.21 23.74 1.05
N ASN A 439 22.74 23.19 -0.09
CA ASN A 439 21.90 23.90 -1.05
C ASN A 439 20.40 23.63 -0.87
N GLY A 440 20.00 22.98 0.22
CA GLY A 440 18.60 22.62 0.48
C GLY A 440 17.70 23.85 0.53
N ARG A 441 16.51 23.73 -0.08
CA ARG A 441 15.52 24.80 -0.12
C ARG A 441 14.18 24.31 0.40
N VAL A 442 13.58 25.10 1.26
CA VAL A 442 12.23 24.94 1.77
C VAL A 442 11.45 26.18 1.39
N ARG A 443 10.30 26.01 0.73
CA ARG A 443 9.37 27.09 0.43
C ARG A 443 8.04 26.84 1.13
N ILE A 444 7.60 27.86 1.87
CA ILE A 444 6.25 27.91 2.43
C ILE A 444 5.38 28.67 1.43
N GLU A 445 4.52 27.93 0.72
CA GLU A 445 3.67 28.45 -0.34
C GLU A 445 2.28 27.79 -0.28
N SER A 446 1.25 28.61 -0.10
CA SER A 446 -0.15 28.16 -0.12
C SER A 446 -0.62 27.98 -1.57
N PRO A 447 -1.09 26.79 -2.00
CA PRO A 447 -1.64 26.57 -3.34
C PRO A 447 -2.88 27.43 -3.64
N ALA A 448 -3.59 27.88 -2.61
CA ALA A 448 -4.82 28.66 -2.72
C ALA A 448 -4.56 30.18 -2.78
N GLY A 449 -3.31 30.62 -2.69
CA GLY A 449 -2.99 32.02 -2.43
C GLY A 449 -3.32 32.42 -0.98
N PRO A 450 -3.53 33.72 -0.71
CA PRO A 450 -3.88 34.22 0.62
C PRO A 450 -5.13 33.53 1.22
N PRO A 451 -5.24 33.44 2.57
CA PRO A 451 -4.44 34.15 3.57
C PRO A 451 -3.10 33.47 3.90
N ALA A 452 -2.21 34.23 4.55
CA ALA A 452 -0.96 33.72 5.12
C ALA A 452 -1.23 32.55 6.06
N THR A 453 -0.34 31.55 6.05
CA THR A 453 -0.36 30.41 6.97
C THR A 453 0.70 30.59 8.07
N THR A 454 0.45 29.98 9.24
CA THR A 454 1.43 29.98 10.35
C THR A 454 2.12 28.63 10.46
N SER A 455 3.43 28.63 10.24
CA SER A 455 4.32 27.52 10.58
C SER A 455 4.77 27.62 12.04
N ARG A 456 5.00 26.47 12.69
CA ARG A 456 5.54 26.40 14.07
C ARG A 456 6.57 25.29 14.17
N VAL A 457 7.75 25.60 14.68
CA VAL A 457 8.77 24.59 14.99
C VAL A 457 9.32 24.81 16.38
N LYS A 458 9.67 23.73 17.09
CA LYS A 458 10.40 23.88 18.36
C LYS A 458 11.88 24.22 18.16
N SER A 459 12.45 23.73 17.05
CA SER A 459 13.83 24.02 16.67
C SER A 459 13.92 24.30 15.18
N LEU A 460 14.56 25.42 14.83
CA LEU A 460 14.96 25.76 13.47
C LEU A 460 16.49 25.86 13.41
N THR A 461 17.10 25.07 12.54
CA THR A 461 18.55 25.15 12.28
C THR A 461 18.80 25.31 10.79
N ILE A 462 19.59 26.31 10.40
CA ILE A 462 20.11 26.45 9.04
C ILE A 462 21.64 26.38 9.15
N GLN A 463 22.28 25.52 8.36
CA GLN A 463 23.71 25.24 8.50
C GLN A 463 24.56 26.50 8.37
N GLU A 464 25.45 26.74 9.32
CA GLU A 464 26.46 27.80 9.25
C GLU A 464 27.84 27.19 8.99
N THR A 465 28.62 27.78 8.10
CA THR A 465 30.03 27.45 7.87
C THR A 465 30.84 28.75 7.92
N GLY A 466 31.51 28.98 9.05
CA GLY A 466 32.04 30.31 9.38
C GLY A 466 30.90 31.32 9.52
N ALA A 467 30.99 32.44 8.82
CA ALA A 467 29.95 33.47 8.77
C ALA A 467 28.90 33.24 7.67
N THR A 468 28.98 32.13 6.94
CA THR A 468 28.09 31.85 5.80
C THR A 468 26.93 30.96 6.24
N VAL A 469 25.70 31.41 5.97
CA VAL A 469 24.47 30.60 6.13
C VAL A 469 24.23 29.79 4.85
N ASN A 470 24.02 28.48 4.98
CA ASN A 470 23.84 27.52 3.88
C ASN A 470 22.45 26.87 3.98
N GLY A 471 21.67 27.00 2.91
CA GLY A 471 20.27 26.58 2.84
C GLY A 471 19.32 27.76 2.69
N LYS A 472 18.08 27.52 2.26
CA LYS A 472 17.06 28.55 2.08
C LYS A 472 15.74 28.13 2.70
N LEU A 473 15.16 29.02 3.50
CA LEU A 473 13.76 28.97 3.92
C LEU A 473 13.05 30.21 3.34
N ASP A 474 12.28 30.00 2.28
CA ASP A 474 11.45 31.03 1.65
C ASP A 474 10.07 31.03 2.31
N LEU A 475 9.81 32.03 3.14
CA LEU A 475 8.51 32.17 3.80
C LEU A 475 7.45 32.79 2.89
N THR A 476 7.81 33.29 1.71
CA THR A 476 6.94 34.10 0.86
C THR A 476 6.26 35.21 1.68
N PHE A 477 4.94 35.14 1.92
CA PHE A 477 4.19 36.07 2.79
C PHE A 477 3.70 35.43 4.09
N ASN A 478 4.17 34.22 4.41
CA ASN A 478 3.71 33.40 5.53
C ASN A 478 4.44 33.72 6.83
N GLN A 479 3.89 33.19 7.92
CA GLN A 479 4.32 33.45 9.29
C GLN A 479 5.06 32.23 9.86
N LEU A 480 6.01 32.49 10.76
CA LEU A 480 6.76 31.46 11.45
C LEU A 480 6.85 31.75 12.96
N ILE A 481 6.55 30.73 13.75
CA ILE A 481 6.80 30.68 15.20
C ILE A 481 7.94 29.70 15.45
N VAL A 482 8.99 30.15 16.12
CA VAL A 482 10.05 29.28 16.67
C VAL A 482 9.85 29.23 18.18
N ASP A 483 9.24 28.14 18.64
CA ASP A 483 8.74 27.92 19.99
C ASP A 483 9.77 27.16 20.83
N TYR A 484 10.56 27.88 21.61
CA TYR A 484 11.76 27.33 22.23
C TYR A 484 11.54 27.01 23.71
N ASP A 485 12.11 25.90 24.19
CA ASP A 485 11.98 25.51 25.60
C ASP A 485 13.04 26.18 26.51
N ASN A 486 14.18 26.62 25.96
CA ASN A 486 15.35 27.10 26.72
C ASN A 486 15.77 28.52 26.30
N ASN A 487 17.03 28.68 25.89
CA ASN A 487 17.56 29.97 25.44
C ASN A 487 16.88 30.38 24.12
N SER A 488 16.54 31.66 24.04
CA SER A 488 16.00 32.22 22.81
C SER A 488 16.98 32.03 21.64
N PRO A 489 16.52 31.49 20.49
CA PRO A 489 17.31 31.38 19.27
C PRO A 489 17.36 32.70 18.48
N ILE A 490 16.83 33.80 19.02
CA ILE A 490 16.65 35.07 18.29
C ILE A 490 17.92 35.60 17.62
N ALA A 491 19.09 35.41 18.24
CA ALA A 491 20.38 35.79 17.64
C ALA A 491 20.72 34.96 16.38
N ALA A 492 20.39 33.67 16.36
CA ALA A 492 20.55 32.83 15.17
C ALA A 492 19.52 33.19 14.10
N ILE A 493 18.26 33.41 14.50
CA ILE A 493 17.19 33.86 13.59
C ILE A 493 17.57 35.18 12.90
N LYS A 494 18.11 36.16 13.65
CA LYS A 494 18.63 37.41 13.09
C LYS A 494 19.69 37.16 12.02
N ARG A 495 20.66 36.29 12.26
CA ARG A 495 21.70 35.95 11.26
C ARG A 495 21.09 35.33 10.01
N TYR A 496 20.12 34.42 10.17
CA TYR A 496 19.44 33.81 9.03
C TYR A 496 18.62 34.83 8.22
N LEU A 497 17.93 35.77 8.88
CA LEU A 497 17.18 36.85 8.22
C LEU A 497 18.13 37.83 7.52
N LYS A 498 19.22 38.26 8.16
CA LYS A 498 20.25 39.12 7.55
C LYS A 498 20.81 38.53 6.27
N SER A 499 21.17 37.25 6.33
CA SER A 499 21.65 36.51 5.15
C SER A 499 20.58 36.44 4.07
N GLY A 500 19.31 36.20 4.43
CA GLY A 500 18.22 36.04 3.47
C GLY A 500 17.78 37.36 2.82
N ARG A 501 17.84 38.46 3.57
CA ARG A 501 17.61 39.82 3.10
C ARG A 501 18.58 40.22 2.00
N ALA A 502 19.85 39.82 2.09
CA ALA A 502 20.89 40.09 1.09
C ALA A 502 20.88 41.54 0.57
N GLY A 503 21.00 42.51 1.48
CA GLY A 503 21.00 43.94 1.14
C GLY A 503 19.65 44.51 0.67
N GLY A 504 18.55 43.78 0.86
CA GLY A 504 17.18 44.20 0.49
C GLY A 504 16.64 43.47 -0.73
N SER A 505 17.48 42.65 -1.39
CA SER A 505 17.07 41.85 -2.55
C SER A 505 16.21 40.62 -2.19
N TRP A 506 16.20 40.20 -0.92
CA TRP A 506 15.39 39.09 -0.39
C TRP A 506 15.56 37.74 -1.11
N ASN A 507 16.69 37.54 -1.79
CA ASN A 507 16.99 36.33 -2.55
C ASN A 507 18.18 35.52 -1.99
N GLY A 508 18.69 35.92 -0.82
CA GLY A 508 19.85 35.33 -0.16
C GLY A 508 19.63 33.93 0.41
N THR A 509 20.67 33.38 1.02
CA THR A 509 20.61 32.16 1.84
C THR A 509 20.10 32.47 3.25
N GLY A 510 19.55 31.50 3.97
CA GLY A 510 18.89 31.73 5.26
C GLY A 510 17.37 31.87 5.12
N ILE A 511 16.76 32.71 5.94
CA ILE A 511 15.31 32.96 5.92
C ILE A 511 15.04 34.13 4.98
N ASN A 512 14.40 33.88 3.84
CA ASN A 512 14.12 34.88 2.82
C ASN A 512 12.62 34.94 2.47
N SER A 513 12.26 35.85 1.55
CA SER A 513 10.89 36.04 1.12
C SER A 513 10.86 36.43 -0.36
N LYS A 514 10.39 35.52 -1.21
CA LYS A 514 10.17 35.85 -2.63
C LYS A 514 9.16 36.99 -2.82
N THR A 515 8.15 37.06 -1.95
CA THR A 515 7.14 38.13 -1.98
C THR A 515 7.74 39.49 -1.67
N ALA A 516 8.65 39.58 -0.69
CA ALA A 516 9.36 40.83 -0.38
C ALA A 516 10.32 41.23 -1.51
N ALA A 517 10.99 40.25 -2.14
CA ALA A 517 11.86 40.48 -3.29
C ALA A 517 11.11 41.10 -4.48
N ASP A 518 9.88 40.64 -4.73
CA ASP A 518 9.05 41.09 -5.84
C ASP A 518 8.25 42.37 -5.54
N ALA A 519 8.12 42.75 -4.27
CA ALA A 519 7.33 43.90 -3.87
C ALA A 519 7.97 45.21 -4.34
N MET A 520 7.25 45.99 -5.16
CA MET A 520 7.56 47.39 -5.42
C MET A 520 6.75 48.27 -4.46
N PRO A 521 7.34 49.28 -3.79
CA PRO A 521 8.67 49.86 -3.99
C PRO A 521 9.76 49.31 -3.04
N HIS A 522 9.86 48.00 -2.82
CA HIS A 522 10.78 47.35 -1.89
C HIS A 522 10.66 47.79 -0.41
N ASN A 523 9.45 48.20 -0.01
CA ASN A 523 9.15 48.62 1.36
C ASN A 523 8.71 47.47 2.29
N LYS A 524 8.97 46.22 1.89
CA LYS A 524 8.49 45.00 2.57
C LYS A 524 9.65 44.14 3.05
N ALA A 525 9.41 43.43 4.15
CA ALA A 525 10.41 42.63 4.84
C ALA A 525 9.80 41.51 5.68
N LEU A 526 10.66 40.74 6.35
CA LEU A 526 10.30 39.77 7.38
C LEU A 526 10.68 40.29 8.77
N GLY A 527 9.77 41.00 9.43
CA GLY A 527 9.99 41.47 10.80
C GLY A 527 10.06 40.32 11.80
N TYR A 528 10.77 40.52 12.91
CA TYR A 528 10.88 39.51 13.97
C TYR A 528 10.86 40.12 15.38
N ALA A 529 10.32 39.39 16.34
CA ALA A 529 10.32 39.80 17.75
C ALA A 529 10.18 38.59 18.67
N GLU A 530 10.55 38.76 19.93
CA GLU A 530 10.08 37.84 20.97
C GLU A 530 8.57 38.03 21.17
N SER A 531 7.85 36.94 21.36
CA SER A 531 6.42 36.97 21.71
C SER A 531 6.15 37.79 22.97
N SER A 532 7.08 37.75 23.94
CA SER A 532 7.00 38.58 25.14
C SER A 532 7.14 40.08 24.90
N GLN A 533 7.80 40.51 23.81
CA GLN A 533 7.88 41.92 23.43
C GLN A 533 6.56 42.43 22.81
N LEU A 534 5.86 41.57 22.06
CA LEU A 534 4.61 41.95 21.40
C LEU A 534 3.39 41.81 22.33
N PHE A 535 3.37 40.76 23.15
CA PHE A 535 2.18 40.34 23.90
C PHE A 535 2.38 40.27 25.42
N GLY A 536 3.60 40.53 25.90
CA GLY A 536 3.94 40.43 27.32
C GLY A 536 4.04 38.98 27.82
N ALA A 537 4.10 38.83 29.15
CA ALA A 537 4.36 37.54 29.80
C ALA A 537 3.28 36.46 29.54
N SER A 538 2.07 36.87 29.14
CA SER A 538 0.97 35.97 28.84
C SER A 538 1.02 35.38 27.44
N GLY A 539 1.84 35.90 26.53
CA GLY A 539 1.78 35.53 25.12
C GLY A 539 0.50 36.03 24.43
N GLY A 540 0.29 35.63 23.18
CA GLY A 540 -0.81 36.14 22.36
C GLY A 540 -1.08 35.33 21.10
N VAL A 541 -2.11 35.73 20.36
CA VAL A 541 -2.47 35.10 19.08
C VAL A 541 -1.58 35.66 17.98
N PHE A 542 -0.87 34.77 17.30
CA PHE A 542 -0.03 35.08 16.14
C PHE A 542 -0.47 34.24 14.94
N GLY A 543 -1.10 34.90 13.97
CA GLY A 543 -1.76 34.21 12.86
C GLY A 543 -2.94 33.39 13.36
N ASP A 544 -2.89 32.07 13.16
CA ASP A 544 -3.92 31.11 13.58
C ASP A 544 -3.53 30.30 14.83
N LEU A 545 -2.47 30.70 15.53
CA LEU A 545 -1.94 29.97 16.69
C LEU A 545 -1.75 30.89 17.90
N PHE A 546 -1.80 30.30 19.09
CA PHE A 546 -1.31 30.92 20.31
C PHE A 546 0.20 30.72 20.43
N ALA A 547 0.94 31.82 20.55
CA ALA A 547 2.35 31.84 20.92
C ALA A 547 2.45 32.23 22.40
N ASP A 548 3.10 31.38 23.20
CA ASP A 548 3.43 31.73 24.57
C ASP A 548 4.57 32.76 24.61
N ASN A 549 5.08 33.08 25.80
CA ASN A 549 6.12 34.10 25.95
C ASN A 549 7.53 33.64 25.53
N SER A 550 7.71 32.34 25.22
CA SER A 550 8.98 31.70 24.85
C SER A 550 8.99 31.32 23.37
N SER A 551 8.70 32.31 22.51
CA SER A 551 8.60 32.11 21.07
C SER A 551 9.21 33.29 20.32
N VAL A 552 10.03 33.01 19.30
CA VAL A 552 10.44 34.02 18.30
C VAL A 552 9.41 34.02 17.17
N LEU A 553 8.85 35.18 16.89
CA LEU A 553 7.81 35.39 15.87
C LEU A 553 8.43 36.05 14.65
N ILE A 554 8.12 35.56 13.45
CA ILE A 554 8.59 36.13 12.18
C ILE A 554 7.36 36.35 11.28
N LYS A 555 7.21 37.56 10.75
CA LYS A 555 6.05 37.95 9.94
C LYS A 555 6.47 38.78 8.73
N TYR A 556 5.82 38.51 7.60
CA TYR A 556 5.87 39.42 6.46
C TYR A 556 5.20 40.75 6.79
N THR A 557 5.98 41.83 6.76
CA THR A 557 5.50 43.17 7.12
C THR A 557 6.16 44.30 6.31
N TYR A 558 5.85 45.56 6.61
CA TYR A 558 6.56 46.75 6.14
C TYR A 558 7.91 46.90 6.86
N ASN A 559 8.93 47.44 6.19
CA ASN A 559 10.09 47.97 6.91
C ASN A 559 9.59 49.02 7.91
N GLY A 560 10.02 48.98 9.16
CA GLY A 560 9.52 49.94 10.15
C GLY A 560 8.45 49.42 11.10
N ASP A 561 7.66 48.41 10.72
CA ASP A 561 6.58 47.90 11.58
C ASP A 561 7.17 47.06 12.73
N THR A 562 7.44 47.71 13.85
CA THR A 562 8.16 47.16 15.00
C THR A 562 7.32 46.20 15.83
N ASP A 563 5.99 46.39 15.87
CA ASP A 563 5.08 45.52 16.63
C ASP A 563 4.35 44.47 15.76
N LEU A 564 4.70 44.41 14.48
CA LEU A 564 4.20 43.44 13.51
C LEU A 564 2.69 43.54 13.30
N ASN A 565 2.07 44.71 13.50
CA ASN A 565 0.64 44.93 13.35
C ASN A 565 0.20 45.07 11.86
N GLY A 566 1.16 45.26 10.95
CA GLY A 566 0.97 45.39 9.51
C GLY A 566 0.87 46.83 8.99
N ILE A 567 1.12 47.83 9.82
CA ILE A 567 1.12 49.27 9.51
C ILE A 567 2.42 49.86 10.07
N VAL A 568 2.92 50.93 9.45
CA VAL A 568 3.96 51.77 10.06
C VAL A 568 3.30 53.04 10.59
N ASP A 569 3.41 53.32 11.89
CA ASP A 569 2.80 54.51 12.50
C ASP A 569 3.68 55.17 13.58
N PHE A 570 3.09 56.06 14.38
CA PHE A 570 3.80 56.80 15.41
C PHE A 570 4.44 55.90 16.47
N ASP A 571 3.80 54.78 16.82
CA ASP A 571 4.32 53.89 17.85
C ASP A 571 5.62 53.22 17.39
N ASP A 572 5.75 52.96 16.09
CA ASP A 572 6.98 52.46 15.47
C ASP A 572 8.12 53.48 15.51
N TYR A 573 7.85 54.73 15.15
CA TYR A 573 8.83 55.82 15.24
C TYR A 573 9.34 56.01 16.67
N SER A 574 8.42 55.97 17.65
CA SER A 574 8.77 56.06 19.07
C SER A 574 9.72 54.93 19.51
N ARG A 575 9.56 53.71 18.95
CA ARG A 575 10.41 52.55 19.29
C ARG A 575 11.78 52.62 18.63
N ILE A 576 11.90 53.03 17.36
CA ILE A 576 13.22 53.25 16.74
C ILE A 576 14.00 54.38 17.42
N ASP A 577 13.34 55.49 17.79
CA ASP A 577 13.99 56.58 18.53
C ASP A 577 14.52 56.10 19.88
N ASN A 578 13.74 55.27 20.59
CA ASN A 578 14.16 54.66 21.84
C ASN A 578 15.33 53.68 21.62
N GLY A 579 15.26 52.86 20.58
CA GLY A 579 16.33 51.93 20.21
C GLY A 579 17.63 52.64 19.86
N PHE A 580 17.58 53.70 19.06
CA PHE A 580 18.74 54.53 18.73
C PHE A 580 19.41 55.08 20.00
N ASN A 581 18.62 55.67 20.91
CA ASN A 581 19.13 56.25 22.15
C ASN A 581 19.72 55.22 23.13
N ASN A 582 19.27 53.96 23.05
CA ASN A 582 19.66 52.91 24.00
C ASN A 582 20.52 51.79 23.39
N GLY A 583 20.98 51.93 22.14
CA GLY A 583 21.78 50.90 21.47
C GLY A 583 21.00 49.62 21.21
N GLY A 584 19.74 49.75 20.79
CA GLY A 584 18.90 48.66 20.33
C GLY A 584 19.55 47.89 19.18
N THR A 585 19.28 46.59 19.11
CA THR A 585 19.92 45.69 18.13
C THR A 585 18.93 44.70 17.51
N THR A 586 17.64 44.90 17.70
CA THR A 586 16.59 44.02 17.18
C THR A 586 15.60 44.81 16.33
N TRP A 587 14.85 44.12 15.49
CA TRP A 587 13.77 44.72 14.70
C TRP A 587 12.76 45.47 15.55
N PHE A 588 12.34 44.90 16.69
CA PHE A 588 11.45 45.57 17.65
C PHE A 588 12.02 46.91 18.19
N ALA A 589 13.35 47.05 18.19
CA ALA A 589 14.05 48.26 18.60
C ALA A 589 14.49 49.14 17.42
N GLY A 590 14.12 48.80 16.18
CA GLY A 590 14.39 49.64 15.00
C GLY A 590 15.54 49.21 14.09
N ASP A 591 16.19 48.06 14.31
CA ASP A 591 17.22 47.52 13.40
C ASP A 591 16.52 46.73 12.25
N PHE A 592 16.20 47.42 11.16
CA PHE A 592 15.40 46.94 10.03
C PHE A 592 16.25 46.35 8.89
N ASP A 593 17.55 46.60 8.87
CA ASP A 593 18.50 45.99 7.93
C ASP A 593 19.26 44.78 8.52
N TYR A 594 18.98 44.45 9.79
CA TYR A 594 19.51 43.35 10.58
C TYR A 594 21.01 43.46 10.86
N ASN A 595 21.60 44.65 10.76
CA ASN A 595 23.05 44.80 10.81
C ASN A 595 23.65 44.72 12.22
N GLY A 596 22.86 44.96 13.28
CA GLY A 596 23.36 45.04 14.66
C GLY A 596 23.24 46.41 15.32
N ILE A 597 22.88 47.45 14.59
CA ILE A 597 22.98 48.85 14.98
C ILE A 597 21.73 49.54 14.44
N VAL A 598 21.12 50.41 15.24
CA VAL A 598 20.08 51.34 14.77
C VAL A 598 20.77 52.62 14.30
N ASP A 599 20.69 52.93 13.02
CA ASP A 599 21.29 54.15 12.46
C ASP A 599 20.46 54.80 11.34
N PHE A 600 21.09 55.68 10.56
CA PHE A 600 20.44 56.40 9.47
C PHE A 600 19.84 55.48 8.40
N ASP A 601 20.45 54.33 8.14
CA ASP A 601 19.96 53.40 7.12
C ASP A 601 18.61 52.80 7.55
N ASP A 602 18.40 52.57 8.85
CA ASP A 602 17.12 52.12 9.39
C ASP A 602 16.03 53.20 9.31
N TYR A 603 16.36 54.45 9.65
CA TYR A 603 15.45 55.59 9.47
C TYR A 603 15.02 55.73 8.01
N SER A 604 15.95 55.56 7.07
CA SER A 604 15.61 55.60 5.64
C SER A 604 14.64 54.47 5.25
N LEU A 605 14.72 53.30 5.87
CA LEU A 605 13.83 52.16 5.58
C LEU A 605 12.41 52.39 6.11
N ILE A 606 12.27 52.85 7.37
CA ILE A 606 10.96 53.17 7.95
C ILE A 606 10.30 54.37 7.26
N ASP A 607 11.06 55.42 6.94
CA ASP A 607 10.54 56.60 6.22
C ASP A 607 10.02 56.22 4.83
N GLN A 608 10.78 55.40 4.09
CA GLN A 608 10.34 54.91 2.79
C GLN A 608 9.02 54.13 2.92
N ALA A 609 8.93 53.22 3.89
CA ALA A 609 7.74 52.42 4.09
C ALA A 609 6.54 53.25 4.55
N PHE A 610 6.72 54.19 5.48
CA PHE A 610 5.66 55.08 5.94
C PHE A 610 5.06 55.89 4.79
N ASN A 611 5.91 56.43 3.92
CA ASN A 611 5.49 57.22 2.77
C ASN A 611 4.86 56.41 1.62
N THR A 612 5.10 55.09 1.57
CA THR A 612 4.70 54.24 0.45
C THR A 612 3.82 53.06 0.85
N GLN A 613 3.43 52.96 2.13
CA GLN A 613 2.50 51.95 2.57
C GLN A 613 1.12 52.16 1.94
N SER A 614 0.45 51.06 1.63
CA SER A 614 -0.80 51.01 0.89
C SER A 614 -1.94 50.54 1.81
N GLY A 615 -1.86 50.91 3.09
CA GLY A 615 -2.73 50.43 4.16
C GLY A 615 -2.21 49.15 4.84
N ALA A 616 -2.99 48.66 5.82
CA ALA A 616 -2.62 47.53 6.66
C ALA A 616 -2.38 46.24 5.89
N LEU A 617 -1.23 45.60 6.11
CA LEU A 617 -0.98 44.23 5.69
C LEU A 617 -1.84 43.27 6.51
N ARG A 618 -2.87 42.71 5.90
CA ARG A 618 -3.75 41.74 6.57
C ARG A 618 -3.05 40.40 6.73
N GLY A 619 -2.56 40.10 7.94
CA GLY A 619 -2.44 38.72 8.44
C GLY A 619 -3.84 38.17 8.76
N ALA A 620 -4.02 36.84 8.71
CA ALA A 620 -5.33 36.21 8.83
C ALA A 620 -6.13 36.68 10.07
N LEU A 621 -7.40 37.04 9.82
CA LEU A 621 -8.51 37.28 10.77
C LEU A 621 -8.45 38.57 11.63
N ALA A 622 -8.79 39.71 11.02
CA ALA A 622 -9.70 40.63 11.69
C ALA A 622 -11.13 40.21 11.31
N ASN A 623 -11.85 39.55 12.23
CA ASN A 623 -13.31 39.50 12.13
C ASN A 623 -13.79 40.95 12.14
N ALA A 624 -14.11 41.49 10.97
CA ALA A 624 -14.97 42.65 10.90
C ALA A 624 -16.27 42.22 11.59
N VAL A 625 -16.51 42.74 12.79
CA VAL A 625 -17.83 42.76 13.39
C VAL A 625 -18.76 43.30 12.30
N PRO A 626 -19.83 42.59 11.91
CA PRO A 626 -20.81 43.16 11.00
C PRO A 626 -21.34 44.42 11.67
N GLU A 627 -21.05 45.60 11.13
CA GLU A 627 -21.72 46.80 11.58
C GLU A 627 -23.22 46.61 11.35
N PRO A 628 -24.06 46.83 12.36
CA PRO A 628 -25.51 46.78 12.16
C PRO A 628 -25.84 47.92 11.20
N ILE A 629 -26.36 47.57 10.01
CA ILE A 629 -26.95 48.56 9.10
C ILE A 629 -28.20 49.10 9.79
N LEU A 630 -28.05 50.19 10.55
CA LEU A 630 -29.15 51.08 10.87
C LEU A 630 -29.56 51.79 9.58
N ALA A 631 -30.64 51.31 8.96
CA ALA A 631 -31.34 52.06 7.92
C ALA A 631 -31.96 53.32 8.54
N PRO A 632 -31.72 54.54 8.02
CA PRO A 632 -32.38 55.74 8.51
C PRO A 632 -33.80 55.82 7.95
N ILE A 633 -34.80 55.57 8.80
CA ILE A 633 -36.19 55.95 8.52
C ILE A 633 -36.29 57.46 8.74
N GLY A 634 -36.10 58.22 7.65
CA GLY A 634 -36.42 59.64 7.58
C GLY A 634 -37.93 59.86 7.51
N CYS A 635 -38.47 60.48 8.56
CA CYS A 635 -39.85 60.91 8.69
C CYS A 635 -40.11 62.14 7.80
N GLY A 636 -41.17 62.11 6.99
CA GLY A 636 -41.64 63.25 6.18
C GLY A 636 -43.16 63.24 6.09
N VAL A 637 -43.79 64.14 6.86
CA VAL A 637 -45.24 64.30 7.05
C VAL A 637 -45.82 65.20 5.93
N LEU A 638 -47.06 64.94 5.49
CA LEU A 638 -48.22 65.87 5.43
C LEU A 638 -49.20 65.64 4.21
N ILE A 639 -50.40 65.14 4.55
CA ILE A 639 -51.71 65.83 4.37
C ILE A 639 -52.61 65.66 3.09
N PHE A 640 -53.92 65.43 3.42
CA PHE A 640 -55.23 65.69 2.77
C PHE A 640 -55.90 64.74 1.72
N LEU A 641 -56.90 63.98 2.23
CA LEU A 641 -58.30 63.85 1.79
C LEU A 641 -58.67 64.04 0.29
N LYS A 642 -59.24 63.01 -0.36
CA LYS A 642 -60.67 62.97 -0.79
C LYS A 642 -61.08 61.71 -1.59
N ARG A 643 -62.20 61.13 -1.12
CA ARG A 643 -63.39 60.67 -1.89
C ARG A 643 -63.38 59.32 -2.63
N ARG A 644 -64.05 58.35 -1.97
CA ARG A 644 -65.12 57.45 -2.46
C ARG A 644 -65.30 57.33 -4.00
N ARG A 645 -65.33 56.09 -4.51
CA ARG A 645 -66.59 55.36 -4.82
C ARG A 645 -66.35 53.90 -5.28
N ARG A 646 -67.04 53.01 -4.57
CA ARG A 646 -67.82 51.82 -5.00
C ARG A 646 -67.43 51.12 -6.31
N GLY A 647 -67.19 49.81 -6.16
CA GLY A 647 -68.16 48.81 -6.59
C GLY A 647 -67.63 47.81 -7.61
N ILE A 648 -67.64 46.53 -7.23
CA ILE A 648 -68.49 45.45 -7.75
C ILE A 648 -67.78 44.10 -7.54
N SER A 649 -68.51 43.20 -6.90
CA SER A 649 -68.24 41.77 -6.75
C SER A 649 -68.46 41.05 -8.08
N ASP A 650 -67.74 39.96 -8.34
CA ASP A 650 -68.33 38.61 -8.42
C ASP A 650 -67.30 37.54 -8.87
N ALA A 651 -67.20 36.53 -8.00
CA ALA A 651 -67.28 35.08 -8.21
C ALA A 651 -66.57 34.33 -9.37
N ALA A 652 -65.97 33.21 -8.94
CA ALA A 652 -65.79 31.90 -9.59
C ALA A 652 -64.81 31.83 -10.78
N VAL A 653 -63.87 30.88 -10.85
CA VAL A 653 -63.87 29.46 -10.48
C VAL A 653 -62.54 29.07 -9.82
#